data_AF-A0AAP0D7C1-F1
#
_entry.id   AF-A0AAP0D7C1-F1
#
_cell.length_a   1.000
_cell.length_b   1.000
_cell.length_c   1.000
_cell.angle_alpha   90.00
_cell.angle_beta   90.00
_cell.angle_gamma   90.00
#
_symmetry.space_group_name_H-M   'P 1'
#
loop_
_entity.id
_entity.type
_entity.pdbx_description
1 polymer ?
#
loop_
_entity_poly.entity_id
_entity_poly.type
_entity_poly.pdbx_seq_one_letter_code
_entity_poly.pdbx_strand_id
1 'polypeptide(L)'
;MDAYLQKTLLPYQHLRIQLEEIISATNNFDDQKNCIGGGGFGKVYKGEMSHINGRSMVAIKRLDPKFGQGLPEFLKEITMLSNYRHENLISLLGFCCERSEMILVYELGFHGSLDRHLSSPHLSWTQRVKICIDAAKGINYLHDPRETHQRLIHCDIKSGNILLDNQWNAKVSDFGLSIMGPANEQQHSMIVTVAAGTRGYCDPQYAMTHTLTKESDVYSFGVVLFEVLCGRLCCRSSNDGVSHILVPTWIESYKKKILDDIIFKNPTIQPLDESALEIFSDIAYRCLEVSREGRPKMDEVVTELEAALETQEFSEWKPLFDYQEMTKAAEPPLNYESKSELRKLLSKGVFLNRGNTWFSLNKKAEHYEIISCGGCVVPSESESYPWSSGYNSRFAIGTYHSVRGKFKASVKSQFLSPLIAYTVNLVFKFMLSEAARKCQLISLKYKLQEEDRYSTSYFAYQREDGWWIAELYRFTSDGRIVDLDILFDGSDRPFPVIEVEGIEFRPLEEKEAEKLDTQPISYSYENWEEKLPIDYEDMLKLSKICMQSTTKKELYSIFCRGFLINVGQEWFSLDKDGKKCHMLSAKAACIKDRRYTYTRLLPESRFGAVVEIEDMGFNIASKINYKLVSSQTTYACYLIYKLQREQSRYEAPLKVINDKLGPHYIYLVSSQTPVIRSNGDQNTTHNPVNSSYIKGLPQHRDNGWMEVQIWEFQTATTTEMIPMRLDLTTCGSETLSGLIIEGVEFRPV
;
A
#
# COMPACT_ATOMS: atom_id res chain seq x y z
N MET A 1 -16.73 -45.44 9.48
CA MET A 1 -15.66 -44.42 9.50
C MET A 1 -15.95 -43.34 8.45
N ASP A 2 -16.40 -43.69 7.25
CA ASP A 2 -16.72 -42.74 6.16
C ASP A 2 -17.76 -41.65 6.48
N ALA A 3 -18.85 -41.95 7.20
CA ALA A 3 -19.90 -40.96 7.44
C ALA A 3 -19.46 -39.80 8.38
N TYR A 4 -18.59 -40.07 9.37
CA TYR A 4 -18.05 -39.05 10.27
C TYR A 4 -17.04 -38.15 9.55
N LEU A 5 -16.16 -38.76 8.77
CA LEU A 5 -15.20 -38.08 7.90
C LEU A 5 -15.90 -37.18 6.87
N GLN A 6 -16.88 -37.71 6.16
CA GLN A 6 -17.68 -36.95 5.19
C GLN A 6 -18.40 -35.77 5.85
N LYS A 7 -19.00 -35.97 7.04
CA LYS A 7 -19.68 -34.89 7.76
C LYS A 7 -18.71 -33.78 8.20
N THR A 8 -17.51 -34.15 8.67
CA THR A 8 -16.50 -33.20 9.17
C THR A 8 -15.87 -32.41 8.02
N LEU A 9 -15.66 -33.03 6.86
CA LEU A 9 -15.06 -32.39 5.68
C LEU A 9 -16.09 -31.70 4.77
N LEU A 10 -17.39 -31.87 5.01
CA LEU A 10 -18.48 -31.30 4.21
C LEU A 10 -18.35 -29.77 4.02
N PRO A 11 -18.01 -28.96 5.05
CA PRO A 11 -17.84 -27.51 4.89
C PRO A 11 -16.68 -27.12 3.96
N TYR A 12 -15.73 -28.03 3.76
CA TYR A 12 -14.48 -27.78 3.04
C TYR A 12 -14.43 -28.46 1.67
N GLN A 13 -15.57 -28.91 1.12
CA GLN A 13 -15.61 -29.61 -0.17
C GLN A 13 -15.00 -28.82 -1.33
N HIS A 14 -15.09 -27.50 -1.30
CA HIS A 14 -14.50 -26.61 -2.31
C HIS A 14 -12.96 -26.65 -2.35
N LEU A 15 -12.31 -27.20 -1.32
CA LEU A 15 -10.85 -27.39 -1.22
C LEU A 15 -10.41 -28.82 -1.58
N ARG A 16 -11.34 -29.70 -1.96
CA ARG A 16 -11.02 -31.09 -2.25
C ARG A 16 -10.33 -31.23 -3.62
N ILE A 17 -9.23 -31.96 -3.65
CA ILE A 17 -8.46 -32.26 -4.86
C ILE A 17 -8.43 -33.78 -5.09
N GLN A 18 -8.59 -34.19 -6.35
CA GLN A 18 -8.53 -35.60 -6.74
C GLN A 18 -7.10 -36.14 -6.61
N LEU A 19 -6.97 -37.39 -6.15
CA LEU A 19 -5.66 -38.01 -5.96
C LEU A 19 -4.86 -38.09 -7.27
N GLU A 20 -5.54 -38.35 -8.40
CA GLU A 20 -4.91 -38.42 -9.72
C GLU A 20 -4.20 -37.13 -10.12
N GLU A 21 -4.75 -35.96 -9.76
CA GLU A 21 -4.13 -34.66 -10.04
C GLU A 21 -2.85 -34.47 -9.24
N ILE A 22 -2.85 -34.89 -7.97
CA ILE A 22 -1.67 -34.83 -7.08
C ILE A 22 -0.57 -35.79 -7.55
N ILE A 23 -0.95 -37.01 -7.95
CA ILE A 23 0.01 -37.99 -8.51
C ILE A 23 0.65 -37.42 -9.78
N SER A 24 -0.14 -36.82 -10.66
CA SER A 24 0.37 -36.18 -11.87
C SER A 24 1.34 -35.03 -11.56
N ALA A 25 0.93 -34.11 -10.67
CA ALA A 25 1.72 -32.93 -10.30
C ALA A 25 3.06 -33.27 -9.63
N THR A 26 3.11 -34.38 -8.89
CA THR A 26 4.31 -34.84 -8.16
C THR A 26 5.16 -35.84 -8.94
N ASN A 27 4.78 -36.18 -10.18
CA ASN A 27 5.37 -37.28 -10.95
C ASN A 27 5.40 -38.59 -10.15
N ASN A 28 4.22 -38.98 -9.62
CA ASN A 28 4.03 -40.14 -8.76
C ASN A 28 4.91 -40.11 -7.49
N PHE A 29 4.92 -38.97 -6.80
CA PHE A 29 5.69 -38.76 -5.57
C PHE A 29 7.19 -39.10 -5.75
N ASP A 30 7.81 -38.58 -6.81
CA ASP A 30 9.23 -38.80 -7.13
C ASP A 30 10.13 -38.28 -5.99
N ASP A 31 10.67 -39.20 -5.20
CA ASP A 31 11.53 -38.91 -4.06
C ASP A 31 12.86 -38.24 -4.46
N GLN A 32 13.33 -38.42 -5.70
CA GLN A 32 14.60 -37.86 -6.15
C GLN A 32 14.46 -36.42 -6.66
N LYS A 33 13.36 -36.12 -7.35
CA LYS A 33 13.18 -34.81 -8.01
C LYS A 33 12.29 -33.85 -7.24
N ASN A 34 11.28 -34.37 -6.56
CA ASN A 34 10.17 -33.58 -6.05
C ASN A 34 10.06 -33.58 -4.53
N CYS A 35 10.72 -34.48 -3.81
CA CYS A 35 10.76 -34.42 -2.34
C CYS A 35 11.58 -33.22 -1.86
N ILE A 36 10.95 -32.32 -1.10
CA ILE A 36 11.54 -31.08 -0.56
C ILE A 36 11.71 -31.11 0.97
N GLY A 37 11.17 -32.13 1.62
CA GLY A 37 11.30 -32.36 3.06
C GLY A 37 10.64 -33.65 3.49
N GLY A 38 11.05 -34.17 4.66
CA GLY A 38 10.44 -35.34 5.27
C GLY A 38 10.77 -35.41 6.75
N GLY A 39 9.80 -35.81 7.57
CA GLY A 39 9.95 -35.96 9.02
C GLY A 39 8.94 -36.93 9.59
N GLY A 40 8.73 -36.89 10.92
CA GLY A 40 7.76 -37.75 11.62
C GLY A 40 6.29 -37.55 11.18
N PHE A 41 6.02 -36.58 10.32
CA PHE A 41 4.69 -36.17 9.86
C PHE A 41 4.45 -36.47 8.38
N GLY A 42 5.32 -37.30 7.78
CA GLY A 42 5.26 -37.65 6.37
C GLY A 42 6.23 -36.86 5.51
N LYS A 43 6.10 -37.03 4.19
CA LYS A 43 6.98 -36.41 3.18
C LYS A 43 6.26 -35.25 2.51
N VAL A 44 7.04 -34.22 2.17
CA VAL A 44 6.56 -33.04 1.46
C VAL A 44 7.18 -33.02 0.07
N TYR A 45 6.34 -32.90 -0.93
CA TYR A 45 6.72 -32.84 -2.34
C TYR A 45 6.39 -31.46 -2.91
N LYS A 46 7.18 -30.98 -3.87
CA LYS A 46 6.79 -29.88 -4.74
C LYS A 46 6.08 -30.42 -5.98
N GLY A 47 5.11 -29.67 -6.49
CA GLY A 47 4.43 -29.98 -7.75
C GLY A 47 3.76 -28.75 -8.32
N GLU A 48 3.61 -28.68 -9.64
CA GLU A 48 2.83 -27.63 -10.29
C GLU A 48 1.43 -28.16 -10.54
N MET A 49 0.40 -27.47 -10.03
CA MET A 49 -0.98 -27.90 -10.23
C MET A 49 -1.98 -26.74 -10.22
N SER A 50 -3.16 -27.00 -10.76
CA SER A 50 -4.31 -26.09 -10.66
C SER A 50 -4.98 -26.25 -9.30
N HIS A 51 -5.36 -25.13 -8.69
CA HIS A 51 -6.11 -25.04 -7.43
C HIS A 51 -7.02 -23.81 -7.47
N ILE A 52 -7.73 -23.52 -6.37
CA ILE A 52 -8.74 -22.46 -6.31
C ILE A 52 -8.23 -21.04 -6.61
N ASN A 53 -6.92 -20.80 -6.52
CA ASN A 53 -6.30 -19.51 -6.81
C ASN A 53 -5.56 -19.49 -8.16
N GLY A 54 -5.82 -20.46 -9.05
CA GLY A 54 -5.16 -20.61 -10.34
C GLY A 54 -4.14 -21.75 -10.35
N ARG A 55 -3.19 -21.69 -11.29
CA ARG A 55 -2.13 -22.70 -11.44
C ARG A 55 -0.82 -22.17 -10.88
N SER A 56 -0.24 -22.87 -9.93
CA SER A 56 1.03 -22.47 -9.31
C SER A 56 1.85 -23.67 -8.82
N MET A 57 3.09 -23.40 -8.41
CA MET A 57 3.93 -24.38 -7.72
C MET A 57 3.48 -24.47 -6.25
N VAL A 58 3.21 -25.67 -5.77
CA VAL A 58 2.63 -25.94 -4.44
C VAL A 58 3.50 -26.91 -3.64
N ALA A 59 3.30 -26.92 -2.31
CA ALA A 59 3.85 -27.92 -1.41
C ALA A 59 2.78 -28.95 -1.05
N ILE A 60 3.09 -30.24 -1.20
CA ILE A 60 2.17 -31.36 -1.08
C ILE A 60 2.68 -32.28 0.03
N LYS A 61 2.10 -32.15 1.23
CA LYS A 61 2.43 -32.95 2.41
C LYS A 61 1.58 -34.22 2.38
N ARG A 62 2.22 -35.35 2.09
CA ARG A 62 1.62 -36.68 2.15
C ARG A 62 1.86 -37.26 3.54
N LEU A 63 0.80 -37.35 4.34
CA LEU A 63 0.87 -37.88 5.70
C LEU A 63 1.11 -39.39 5.65
N ASP A 64 1.96 -39.90 6.56
CA ASP A 64 2.19 -41.33 6.73
C ASP A 64 1.55 -41.79 8.05
N PRO A 65 0.49 -42.62 8.01
CA PRO A 65 -0.19 -43.13 9.20
C PRO A 65 0.71 -43.90 10.17
N LYS A 66 1.89 -44.37 9.74
CA LYS A 66 2.80 -45.20 10.55
C LYS A 66 3.57 -44.41 11.62
N PHE A 67 3.65 -43.07 11.50
CA PHE A 67 4.49 -42.24 12.36
C PHE A 67 3.72 -41.43 13.41
N GLY A 68 2.47 -41.80 13.69
CA GLY A 68 1.73 -41.31 14.86
C GLY A 68 0.93 -40.01 14.67
N GLN A 69 1.03 -39.34 13.51
CA GLN A 69 0.01 -38.39 13.07
C GLN A 69 -1.01 -39.10 12.20
N GLY A 70 -2.27 -38.99 12.59
CA GLY A 70 -3.38 -39.68 11.96
C GLY A 70 -4.43 -38.72 11.43
N LEU A 71 -5.65 -39.24 11.41
CA LEU A 71 -6.84 -38.49 11.03
C LEU A 71 -7.10 -37.22 11.89
N PRO A 72 -6.85 -37.21 13.23
CA PRO A 72 -7.11 -36.02 14.04
C PRO A 72 -6.29 -34.79 13.63
N GLU A 73 -4.99 -34.95 13.42
CA GLU A 73 -4.09 -33.85 13.04
C GLU A 73 -4.41 -33.34 11.64
N PHE A 74 -4.69 -34.26 10.70
CA PHE A 74 -5.16 -33.91 9.35
C PHE A 74 -6.43 -33.05 9.38
N LEU A 75 -7.45 -33.49 10.12
CA LEU A 75 -8.71 -32.75 10.25
C LEU A 75 -8.51 -31.41 10.96
N LYS A 76 -7.63 -31.37 11.97
CA LYS A 76 -7.33 -30.15 12.72
C LYS A 76 -6.64 -29.12 11.82
N GLU A 77 -5.65 -29.54 11.04
CA GLU A 77 -4.92 -28.67 10.13
C GLU A 77 -5.82 -28.09 9.04
N ILE A 78 -6.71 -28.91 8.44
CA ILE A 78 -7.75 -28.42 7.51
C ILE A 78 -8.65 -27.38 8.19
N THR A 79 -9.15 -27.70 9.39
CA THR A 79 -10.06 -26.84 10.14
C THR A 79 -9.41 -25.49 10.47
N MET A 80 -8.18 -25.50 10.98
CA MET A 80 -7.49 -24.29 11.38
C MET A 80 -7.12 -23.43 10.17
N LEU A 81 -6.45 -23.99 9.17
CA LEU A 81 -6.00 -23.19 8.01
C LEU A 81 -7.14 -22.73 7.10
N SER A 82 -8.31 -23.37 7.18
CA SER A 82 -9.50 -22.86 6.49
C SER A 82 -10.12 -21.63 7.18
N ASN A 83 -10.05 -21.58 8.53
CA ASN A 83 -10.70 -20.55 9.34
C ASN A 83 -9.76 -19.38 9.70
N TYR A 84 -8.45 -19.62 9.85
CA TYR A 84 -7.46 -18.62 10.24
C TYR A 84 -6.61 -18.23 9.03
N ARG A 85 -6.81 -17.02 8.50
CA ARG A 85 -6.08 -16.49 7.33
C ARG A 85 -5.35 -15.20 7.69
N HIS A 86 -4.04 -15.18 7.43
CA HIS A 86 -3.17 -14.03 7.66
C HIS A 86 -1.94 -14.15 6.75
N GLU A 87 -1.32 -13.03 6.38
CA GLU A 87 -0.18 -13.02 5.44
C GLU A 87 1.02 -13.85 5.94
N ASN A 88 1.27 -13.81 7.25
CA ASN A 88 2.32 -14.57 7.93
C ASN A 88 1.89 -15.96 8.44
N LEU A 89 0.78 -16.51 7.94
CA LEU A 89 0.43 -17.93 8.11
C LEU A 89 0.46 -18.63 6.76
N ILE A 90 0.84 -19.91 6.74
CA ILE A 90 0.84 -20.71 5.51
C ILE A 90 -0.60 -20.95 5.04
N SER A 91 -0.84 -20.76 3.74
CA SER A 91 -2.17 -20.95 3.15
C SER A 91 -2.40 -22.39 2.73
N LEU A 92 -3.50 -22.99 3.20
CA LEU A 92 -4.00 -24.26 2.67
C LEU A 92 -4.74 -24.01 1.35
N LEU A 93 -4.25 -24.63 0.27
CA LEU A 93 -4.83 -24.53 -1.08
C LEU A 93 -5.79 -25.68 -1.39
N GLY A 94 -5.61 -26.82 -0.71
CA GLY A 94 -6.51 -27.96 -0.84
C GLY A 94 -6.10 -29.18 -0.02
N PHE A 95 -6.91 -30.22 -0.09
CA PHE A 95 -6.61 -31.51 0.53
C PHE A 95 -7.12 -32.68 -0.31
N CYS A 96 -6.55 -33.85 -0.09
CA CYS A 96 -7.04 -35.12 -0.63
C CYS A 96 -7.20 -36.14 0.50
N CYS A 97 -8.33 -36.85 0.47
CA CYS A 97 -8.66 -37.92 1.39
C CYS A 97 -9.30 -39.07 0.59
N GLU A 98 -8.50 -39.74 -0.25
CA GLU A 98 -8.96 -40.75 -1.20
C GLU A 98 -8.10 -42.01 -1.13
N ARG A 99 -8.73 -43.18 -1.24
CA ARG A 99 -8.02 -44.49 -1.22
C ARG A 99 -7.09 -44.69 -0.02
N SER A 100 -7.43 -44.10 1.13
CA SER A 100 -6.63 -44.06 2.37
C SER A 100 -5.40 -43.14 2.35
N GLU A 101 -5.22 -42.35 1.30
CA GLU A 101 -4.24 -41.25 1.27
C GLU A 101 -4.80 -40.03 2.00
N MET A 102 -4.00 -39.41 2.87
CA MET A 102 -4.29 -38.13 3.51
C MET A 102 -3.21 -37.14 3.10
N ILE A 103 -3.58 -36.16 2.28
CA ILE A 103 -2.64 -35.24 1.65
C ILE A 103 -3.13 -33.81 1.83
N LEU A 104 -2.23 -32.92 2.24
CA LEU A 104 -2.48 -31.49 2.37
C LEU A 104 -1.67 -30.74 1.32
N VAL A 105 -2.29 -29.76 0.66
CA VAL A 105 -1.70 -28.95 -0.40
C VAL A 105 -1.64 -27.51 0.06
N TYR A 106 -0.45 -26.93 0.11
CA TYR A 106 -0.19 -25.58 0.58
C TYR A 106 0.46 -24.72 -0.49
N GLU A 107 0.43 -23.41 -0.27
CA GLU A 107 1.37 -22.52 -0.97
C GLU A 107 2.82 -22.97 -0.69
N LEU A 108 3.70 -22.78 -1.67
CA LEU A 108 5.10 -23.18 -1.54
C LEU A 108 5.90 -22.12 -0.78
N GLY A 109 6.42 -22.48 0.40
CA GLY A 109 7.53 -21.75 1.03
C GLY A 109 8.79 -21.89 0.20
N PHE A 110 8.98 -20.97 -0.76
CA PHE A 110 9.98 -21.09 -1.83
C PHE A 110 11.42 -21.30 -1.32
N HIS A 111 11.81 -20.59 -0.25
CA HIS A 111 13.13 -20.74 0.36
C HIS A 111 13.17 -21.83 1.44
N GLY A 112 12.08 -22.56 1.67
CA GLY A 112 11.98 -23.59 2.70
C GLY A 112 11.87 -23.01 4.11
N SER A 113 12.24 -23.80 5.11
CA SER A 113 12.10 -23.46 6.53
C SER A 113 13.29 -22.68 7.10
N LEU A 114 13.05 -21.83 8.09
CA LEU A 114 14.04 -20.93 8.70
C LEU A 114 15.22 -21.66 9.34
N ASP A 115 15.00 -22.85 9.90
CA ASP A 115 16.05 -23.71 10.47
C ASP A 115 17.21 -23.97 9.49
N ARG A 116 16.93 -24.04 8.19
CA ARG A 116 17.93 -24.25 7.12
C ARG A 116 18.81 -23.02 6.87
N HIS A 117 18.38 -21.84 7.33
CA HIS A 117 19.04 -20.57 7.03
C HIS A 117 19.69 -19.91 8.24
N LEU A 118 19.57 -20.48 9.44
CA LEU A 118 20.09 -19.87 10.68
C LEU A 118 21.58 -19.50 10.58
N SER A 119 22.40 -20.36 9.98
CA SER A 119 23.84 -20.13 9.76
C SER A 119 24.19 -19.51 8.41
N SER A 120 23.18 -19.17 7.59
CA SER A 120 23.38 -18.70 6.22
C SER A 120 24.04 -17.32 6.20
N PRO A 121 25.13 -17.13 5.41
CA PRO A 121 25.72 -15.82 5.19
C PRO A 121 24.85 -14.93 4.28
N HIS A 122 23.80 -15.46 3.66
CA HIS A 122 22.92 -14.74 2.74
C HIS A 122 21.82 -13.92 3.44
N LEU A 123 21.64 -14.10 4.75
CA LEU A 123 20.68 -13.33 5.54
C LEU A 123 21.39 -12.24 6.34
N SER A 124 21.14 -10.98 5.99
CA SER A 124 21.57 -9.82 6.79
C SER A 124 20.83 -9.78 8.14
N TRP A 125 21.33 -9.02 9.12
CA TRP A 125 20.60 -8.83 10.38
C TRP A 125 19.24 -8.17 10.18
N THR A 126 19.15 -7.17 9.30
CA THR A 126 17.87 -6.57 8.89
C THR A 126 16.89 -7.63 8.40
N GLN A 127 17.31 -8.55 7.53
CA GLN A 127 16.44 -9.65 7.05
C GLN A 127 16.07 -10.63 8.17
N ARG A 128 17.02 -10.99 9.04
CA ARG A 128 16.78 -11.88 10.19
C ARG A 128 15.73 -11.30 11.14
N VAL A 129 15.81 -10.02 11.44
CA VAL A 129 14.83 -9.34 12.31
C VAL A 129 13.47 -9.25 11.61
N LYS A 130 13.41 -8.92 10.31
CA LYS A 130 12.15 -8.94 9.52
C LYS A 130 11.45 -10.30 9.55
N ILE A 131 12.20 -11.39 9.35
CA ILE A 131 11.67 -12.75 9.47
C ILE A 131 11.08 -13.01 10.87
N CYS A 132 11.75 -12.54 11.93
CA CYS A 132 11.24 -12.68 13.29
C CYS A 132 9.95 -11.87 13.50
N ILE A 133 9.89 -10.64 12.99
CA ILE A 133 8.69 -9.78 13.06
C ILE A 133 7.50 -10.46 12.37
N ASP A 134 7.70 -10.96 11.15
CA ASP A 134 6.68 -11.66 10.38
C ASP A 134 6.12 -12.88 11.14
N ALA A 135 7.01 -13.73 11.66
CA ALA A 135 6.61 -14.88 12.46
C ALA A 135 5.85 -14.44 13.73
N ALA A 136 6.31 -13.39 14.42
CA ALA A 136 5.66 -12.84 15.61
C ALA A 136 4.25 -12.30 15.30
N LYS A 137 4.07 -11.61 14.16
CA LYS A 137 2.75 -11.15 13.68
C LYS A 137 1.80 -12.31 13.43
N GLY A 138 2.28 -13.38 12.78
CA GLY A 138 1.51 -14.60 12.57
C GLY A 138 1.05 -15.24 13.89
N ILE A 139 1.94 -15.36 14.88
CA ILE A 139 1.59 -15.93 16.20
C ILE A 139 0.66 -15.00 16.97
N ASN A 140 0.87 -13.69 16.92
CA ASN A 140 0.00 -12.70 17.56
C ASN A 140 -1.44 -12.80 17.04
N TYR A 141 -1.61 -12.94 15.72
CA TYR A 141 -2.92 -13.14 15.11
C TYR A 141 -3.63 -14.41 15.62
N LEU A 142 -2.89 -15.48 15.92
CA LEU A 142 -3.48 -16.69 16.53
C LEU A 142 -3.90 -16.45 17.99
N HIS A 143 -3.13 -15.69 18.74
CA HIS A 143 -3.38 -15.42 20.16
C HIS A 143 -4.51 -14.43 20.39
N ASP A 144 -4.65 -13.44 19.51
CA ASP A 144 -5.64 -12.37 19.61
C ASP A 144 -6.30 -12.12 18.24
N PRO A 145 -7.12 -13.07 17.76
CA PRO A 145 -7.79 -12.90 16.48
C PRO A 145 -8.91 -11.87 16.61
N ARG A 146 -9.23 -11.17 15.51
CA ARG A 146 -10.34 -10.22 15.45
C ARG A 146 -11.66 -10.87 15.91
N GLU A 147 -12.62 -10.05 16.36
CA GLU A 147 -13.87 -10.36 17.10
C GLU A 147 -14.68 -11.62 16.69
N THR A 148 -14.45 -12.21 15.53
CA THR A 148 -15.19 -13.36 14.98
C THR A 148 -14.55 -14.73 15.18
N HIS A 149 -13.31 -14.85 15.69
CA HIS A 149 -12.63 -16.15 15.87
C HIS A 149 -12.20 -16.42 17.32
N GLN A 150 -12.06 -17.70 17.67
CA GLN A 150 -11.53 -18.12 18.98
C GLN A 150 -10.01 -18.02 19.00
N ARG A 151 -9.41 -17.81 20.18
CA ARG A 151 -7.96 -17.89 20.36
C ARG A 151 -7.44 -19.26 19.91
N LEU A 152 -6.29 -19.29 19.24
CA LEU A 152 -5.58 -20.50 18.87
C LEU A 152 -4.18 -20.53 19.49
N ILE A 153 -3.83 -21.64 20.13
CA ILE A 153 -2.47 -21.91 20.66
C ILE A 153 -1.82 -22.93 19.72
N HIS A 154 -0.68 -22.59 19.12
CA HIS A 154 -0.05 -23.39 18.07
C HIS A 154 0.59 -24.69 18.59
N CYS A 155 1.21 -24.65 19.78
CA CYS A 155 1.83 -25.79 20.48
C CYS A 155 3.10 -26.38 19.83
N ASP A 156 3.53 -25.94 18.66
CA ASP A 156 4.73 -26.45 17.98
C ASP A 156 5.47 -25.35 17.19
N ILE A 157 5.62 -24.17 17.81
CA ILE A 157 6.45 -23.10 17.27
C ILE A 157 7.92 -23.53 17.32
N LYS A 158 8.57 -23.55 16.17
CA LYS A 158 10.00 -23.82 15.97
C LYS A 158 10.46 -23.25 14.64
N SER A 159 11.77 -23.04 14.46
CA SER A 159 12.33 -22.53 13.20
C SER A 159 12.03 -23.45 12.00
N GLY A 160 11.89 -24.76 12.21
CA GLY A 160 11.46 -25.71 11.18
C GLY A 160 10.01 -25.53 10.68
N ASN A 161 9.16 -24.87 11.46
CA ASN A 161 7.75 -24.60 11.15
C ASN A 161 7.52 -23.16 10.69
N ILE A 162 8.58 -22.37 10.53
CA ILE A 162 8.52 -21.02 9.95
C ILE A 162 9.08 -21.11 8.53
N LEU A 163 8.20 -21.05 7.54
CA LEU A 163 8.54 -21.14 6.12
C LEU A 163 8.80 -19.75 5.55
N LEU A 164 9.67 -19.68 4.54
CA LEU A 164 10.07 -18.44 3.88
C LEU A 164 9.55 -18.45 2.44
N ASP A 165 8.75 -17.44 2.08
CA ASP A 165 8.22 -17.28 0.72
C ASP A 165 9.28 -16.78 -0.27
N ASN A 166 8.91 -16.52 -1.52
CA ASN A 166 9.84 -16.04 -2.55
C ASN A 166 10.39 -14.62 -2.30
N GLN A 167 9.73 -13.81 -1.47
CA GLN A 167 10.20 -12.50 -1.02
C GLN A 167 10.98 -12.55 0.30
N TRP A 168 11.22 -13.74 0.87
CA TRP A 168 11.81 -13.94 2.20
C TRP A 168 10.93 -13.51 3.37
N ASN A 169 9.62 -13.34 3.17
CA ASN A 169 8.71 -13.11 4.29
C ASN A 169 8.42 -14.43 5.01
N ALA A 170 8.21 -14.34 6.32
CA ALA A 170 7.98 -15.53 7.15
C ALA A 170 6.50 -15.92 7.25
N LYS A 171 6.23 -17.22 7.20
CA LYS A 171 4.91 -17.84 7.32
C LYS A 171 4.93 -19.01 8.30
N VAL A 172 4.13 -18.91 9.36
CA VAL A 172 3.99 -19.98 10.37
C VAL A 172 3.16 -21.13 9.78
N SER A 173 3.59 -22.38 10.02
CA SER A 173 3.05 -23.60 9.43
C SER A 173 2.93 -24.76 10.44
N ASP A 174 2.31 -25.87 10.02
CA ASP A 174 2.15 -27.12 10.79
C ASP A 174 1.19 -27.02 12.00
N PHE A 175 -0.10 -26.90 11.69
CA PHE A 175 -1.17 -26.69 12.68
C PHE A 175 -1.74 -27.99 13.26
N GLY A 176 -1.10 -29.14 13.01
CA GLY A 176 -1.59 -30.44 13.43
C GLY A 176 -1.74 -30.59 14.96
N LEU A 177 -0.93 -29.85 15.73
CA LEU A 177 -0.99 -29.87 17.20
C LEU A 177 -1.82 -28.72 17.81
N SER A 178 -2.21 -27.70 17.04
CA SER A 178 -2.79 -26.44 17.54
C SER A 178 -4.12 -26.62 18.27
N ILE A 179 -4.33 -26.00 19.43
CA ILE A 179 -5.54 -26.16 20.25
C ILE A 179 -6.31 -24.84 20.33
N MET A 180 -7.64 -24.90 20.13
CA MET A 180 -8.52 -23.74 20.34
C MET A 180 -8.65 -23.45 21.84
N GLY A 181 -8.36 -22.22 22.22
CA GLY A 181 -8.57 -21.69 23.55
C GLY A 181 -10.05 -21.34 23.80
N PRO A 182 -10.46 -21.19 25.07
CA PRO A 182 -11.83 -20.80 25.42
C PRO A 182 -12.21 -19.45 24.81
N ALA A 183 -13.45 -19.33 24.32
CA ALA A 183 -13.97 -18.14 23.65
C ALA A 183 -14.13 -16.89 24.54
N ASN A 184 -13.90 -16.99 25.86
CA ASN A 184 -14.15 -15.91 26.81
C ASN A 184 -12.85 -15.22 27.23
N GLU A 185 -12.91 -13.88 27.32
CA GLU A 185 -11.85 -12.91 27.67
C GLU A 185 -11.22 -13.05 29.07
N GLN A 186 -11.26 -14.24 29.70
CA GLN A 186 -10.43 -14.44 30.88
C GLN A 186 -8.98 -14.54 30.43
N GLN A 187 -8.20 -13.52 30.76
CA GLN A 187 -6.77 -13.39 30.44
C GLN A 187 -5.91 -14.59 30.91
N HIS A 188 -6.46 -15.51 31.71
CA HIS A 188 -5.80 -16.70 32.27
C HIS A 188 -6.54 -18.02 31.93
N SER A 189 -7.03 -18.19 30.70
CA SER A 189 -7.61 -19.48 30.30
C SER A 189 -6.53 -20.55 30.16
N MET A 190 -6.55 -21.50 31.10
CA MET A 190 -5.65 -22.64 31.16
C MET A 190 -6.30 -23.88 30.55
N ILE A 191 -5.61 -24.56 29.63
CA ILE A 191 -6.07 -25.82 29.05
C ILE A 191 -5.27 -26.96 29.67
N VAL A 192 -5.94 -27.91 30.32
CA VAL A 192 -5.27 -29.11 30.84
C VAL A 192 -5.23 -30.17 29.73
N THR A 193 -4.04 -30.51 29.25
CA THR A 193 -3.84 -31.47 28.16
C THR A 193 -2.47 -32.16 28.27
N VAL A 194 -2.35 -33.37 27.72
CA VAL A 194 -1.06 -34.07 27.63
C VAL A 194 -0.06 -33.20 26.87
N ALA A 195 1.15 -33.08 27.43
CA ALA A 195 2.18 -32.24 26.86
C ALA A 195 2.62 -32.78 25.48
N ALA A 196 2.50 -31.94 24.47
CA ALA A 196 2.90 -32.21 23.09
C ALA A 196 3.71 -31.02 22.54
N GLY A 197 4.65 -31.30 21.63
CA GLY A 197 5.53 -30.30 21.03
C GLY A 197 6.95 -30.82 20.84
N THR A 198 7.77 -30.04 20.16
CA THR A 198 9.15 -30.42 19.85
C THR A 198 10.09 -30.23 21.03
N ARG A 199 10.92 -31.24 21.33
CA ARG A 199 11.93 -31.20 22.40
C ARG A 199 12.90 -30.03 22.19
N GLY A 200 13.10 -29.22 23.22
CA GLY A 200 13.93 -28.02 23.20
C GLY A 200 13.13 -26.72 23.07
N TYR A 201 11.98 -26.76 22.38
CA TYR A 201 11.06 -25.62 22.24
C TYR A 201 9.93 -25.64 23.27
N CYS A 202 9.50 -26.85 23.67
CA CYS A 202 8.38 -27.02 24.59
C CYS A 202 8.59 -26.26 25.92
N ASP A 203 7.59 -25.46 26.30
CA ASP A 203 7.55 -24.72 27.56
C ASP A 203 7.74 -25.67 28.76
N PRO A 204 8.78 -25.47 29.60
CA PRO A 204 9.08 -26.35 30.72
C PRO A 204 7.93 -26.42 31.73
N GLN A 205 7.18 -25.33 31.91
CA GLN A 205 6.02 -25.34 32.82
C GLN A 205 4.87 -26.14 32.23
N TYR A 206 4.61 -26.04 30.92
CA TYR A 206 3.63 -26.89 30.25
C TYR A 206 4.02 -28.37 30.30
N ALA A 207 5.28 -28.69 30.00
CA ALA A 207 5.79 -30.05 30.08
C ALA A 207 5.65 -30.67 31.48
N MET A 208 5.85 -29.87 32.53
CA MET A 208 5.76 -30.33 33.93
C MET A 208 4.32 -30.38 34.47
N THR A 209 3.49 -29.40 34.12
CA THR A 209 2.16 -29.20 34.74
C THR A 209 1.00 -29.66 33.87
N HIS A 210 1.24 -30.05 32.62
CA HIS A 210 0.21 -30.35 31.62
C HIS A 210 -0.80 -29.23 31.41
N THR A 211 -0.42 -28.00 31.77
CA THR A 211 -1.25 -26.81 31.63
C THR A 211 -0.74 -26.01 30.46
N LEU A 212 -1.52 -25.88 29.40
CA LEU A 212 -1.18 -25.13 28.20
C LEU A 212 -1.81 -23.74 28.26
N THR A 213 -1.04 -22.72 27.88
CA THR A 213 -1.51 -21.34 27.70
C THR A 213 -0.84 -20.71 26.47
N LYS A 214 -1.28 -19.52 26.06
CA LYS A 214 -0.65 -18.82 24.92
C LYS A 214 0.81 -18.46 25.20
N GLU A 215 1.16 -18.25 26.47
CA GLU A 215 2.52 -17.99 26.95
C GLU A 215 3.45 -19.18 26.71
N SER A 216 2.92 -20.39 26.46
CA SER A 216 3.71 -21.55 26.02
C SER A 216 4.22 -21.40 24.58
N ASP A 217 3.44 -20.78 23.68
CA ASP A 217 3.93 -20.41 22.34
C ASP A 217 4.96 -19.28 22.42
N VAL A 218 4.77 -18.31 23.33
CA VAL A 218 5.73 -17.22 23.56
C VAL A 218 7.10 -17.78 23.97
N TYR A 219 7.14 -18.74 24.89
CA TYR A 219 8.37 -19.44 25.25
C TYR A 219 9.02 -20.12 24.05
N SER A 220 8.22 -20.87 23.29
CA SER A 220 8.70 -21.58 22.08
C SER A 220 9.27 -20.60 21.05
N PHE A 221 8.66 -19.41 20.90
CA PHE A 221 9.16 -18.36 20.04
C PHE A 221 10.44 -17.69 20.58
N GLY A 222 10.59 -17.53 21.90
CA GLY A 222 11.84 -17.09 22.52
C GLY A 222 13.03 -17.99 22.17
N VAL A 223 12.79 -19.31 22.08
CA VAL A 223 13.81 -20.26 21.61
C VAL A 223 14.20 -19.98 20.15
N VAL A 224 13.21 -19.72 19.28
CA VAL A 224 13.45 -19.34 17.86
C VAL A 224 14.27 -18.05 17.75
N LEU A 225 13.95 -17.04 18.55
CA LEU A 225 14.71 -15.78 18.55
C LEU A 225 16.19 -16.02 18.89
N PHE A 226 16.49 -16.86 19.89
CA PHE A 226 17.86 -17.24 20.18
C PHE A 226 18.52 -18.11 19.11
N GLU A 227 17.77 -18.96 18.41
CA GLU A 227 18.28 -19.70 17.25
C GLU A 227 18.73 -18.76 16.14
N VAL A 228 17.95 -17.71 15.86
CA VAL A 228 18.29 -16.67 14.88
C VAL A 228 19.50 -15.86 15.35
N LEU A 229 19.53 -15.48 16.63
CA LEU A 229 20.62 -14.70 17.24
C LEU A 229 21.94 -15.48 17.25
N CYS A 230 21.91 -16.77 17.55
CA CYS A 230 23.09 -17.63 17.64
C CYS A 230 23.46 -18.30 16.31
N GLY A 231 22.56 -18.23 15.30
CA GLY A 231 22.73 -18.87 14.00
C GLY A 231 22.83 -20.40 14.06
N ARG A 232 22.21 -21.04 15.06
CA ARG A 232 22.28 -22.49 15.29
C ARG A 232 21.05 -23.00 16.03
N LEU A 233 20.70 -24.27 15.80
CA LEU A 233 19.56 -24.93 16.44
C LEU A 233 19.72 -25.08 17.96
N CYS A 234 18.60 -25.02 18.68
CA CYS A 234 18.54 -25.15 20.13
C CYS A 234 18.84 -26.57 20.62
N CYS A 235 18.69 -27.57 19.74
CA CYS A 235 18.95 -28.97 20.02
C CYS A 235 19.97 -29.51 19.01
N ARG A 236 21.13 -29.95 19.48
CA ARG A 236 22.12 -30.67 18.66
C ARG A 236 22.16 -32.13 19.08
N SER A 237 21.97 -33.04 18.13
CA SER A 237 22.39 -34.43 18.31
C SER A 237 23.90 -34.50 18.14
N SER A 238 24.61 -34.92 19.19
CA SER A 238 26.01 -35.29 19.07
C SER A 238 26.15 -36.69 18.46
N ASN A 239 27.35 -37.00 17.96
CA ASN A 239 27.67 -38.27 17.32
C ASN A 239 27.54 -39.48 18.27
N ASP A 240 27.40 -39.26 19.57
CA ASP A 240 27.15 -40.26 20.61
C ASP A 240 25.65 -40.54 20.86
N GLY A 241 24.76 -39.89 20.11
CA GLY A 241 23.31 -40.05 20.24
C GLY A 241 22.68 -39.25 21.40
N VAL A 242 23.46 -38.43 22.10
CA VAL A 242 22.95 -37.54 23.16
C VAL A 242 22.47 -36.24 22.53
N SER A 243 21.25 -35.81 22.85
CA SER A 243 20.75 -34.50 22.42
C SER A 243 21.05 -33.45 23.49
N HIS A 244 21.87 -32.46 23.16
CA HIS A 244 22.17 -31.33 24.03
C HIS A 244 21.23 -30.16 23.73
N ILE A 245 20.52 -29.68 24.76
CA ILE A 245 19.63 -28.52 24.69
C ILE A 245 20.44 -27.28 25.11
N LEU A 246 20.55 -26.30 24.21
CA LEU A 246 21.36 -25.08 24.39
C LEU A 246 20.63 -23.96 25.12
N VAL A 247 19.30 -24.04 25.26
CA VAL A 247 18.47 -22.99 25.87
C VAL A 247 18.96 -22.56 27.25
N PRO A 248 19.32 -23.46 28.19
CA PRO A 248 19.88 -23.04 29.49
C PRO A 248 21.18 -22.24 29.37
N THR A 249 22.04 -22.61 28.42
CA THR A 249 23.31 -21.92 28.17
C THR A 249 23.07 -20.52 27.59
N TRP A 250 22.07 -20.34 26.74
CA TRP A 250 21.69 -19.01 26.21
C TRP A 250 21.15 -18.09 27.29
N ILE A 251 20.24 -18.60 28.14
CA ILE A 251 19.71 -17.87 29.31
C ILE A 251 20.85 -17.45 30.24
N GLU A 252 21.80 -18.34 30.53
CA GLU A 252 22.95 -18.02 31.38
C GLU A 252 23.89 -16.98 30.74
N SER A 253 24.11 -17.08 29.43
CA SER A 253 24.95 -16.13 28.68
C SER A 253 24.37 -14.72 28.67
N TYR A 254 23.04 -14.59 28.50
CA TYR A 254 22.34 -13.32 28.64
C TYR A 254 22.52 -12.74 30.06
N LYS A 255 22.23 -13.53 31.10
CA LYS A 255 22.34 -13.09 32.51
C LYS A 255 23.75 -12.64 32.89
N LYS A 256 24.78 -13.29 32.34
CA LYS A 256 26.19 -12.95 32.55
C LYS A 256 26.70 -11.83 31.64
N LYS A 257 25.88 -11.30 30.72
CA LYS A 257 26.26 -10.30 29.70
C LYS A 257 27.45 -10.76 28.83
N ILE A 258 27.46 -12.03 28.44
CA ILE A 258 28.49 -12.65 27.58
C ILE A 258 27.89 -13.13 26.25
N LEU A 259 26.87 -12.43 25.74
CA LEU A 259 26.20 -12.79 24.50
C LEU A 259 27.16 -12.80 23.29
N ASP A 260 28.20 -11.97 23.32
CA ASP A 260 29.23 -11.91 22.27
C ASP A 260 29.91 -13.27 22.00
N ASP A 261 29.92 -14.18 22.97
CA ASP A 261 30.51 -15.52 22.82
C ASP A 261 29.60 -16.48 22.04
N ILE A 262 28.30 -16.17 21.92
CA ILE A 262 27.30 -17.07 21.35
C ILE A 262 26.58 -16.52 20.11
N ILE A 263 26.61 -15.19 19.90
CA ILE A 263 25.97 -14.54 18.75
C ILE A 263 26.62 -15.02 17.45
N PHE A 264 25.78 -15.17 16.42
CA PHE A 264 26.22 -15.47 15.07
C PHE A 264 27.13 -14.34 14.53
N LYS A 265 28.38 -14.69 14.23
CA LYS A 265 29.36 -13.77 13.65
C LYS A 265 29.78 -14.29 12.27
N ASN A 266 29.62 -13.45 11.25
CA ASN A 266 30.11 -13.74 9.91
C ASN A 266 30.82 -12.50 9.34
N PRO A 267 32.08 -12.63 8.86
CA PRO A 267 32.83 -11.49 8.31
C PRO A 267 32.15 -10.79 7.11
N THR A 268 31.26 -11.47 6.38
CA THR A 268 30.59 -10.91 5.20
C THR A 268 29.27 -10.22 5.52
N ILE A 269 28.81 -10.23 6.77
CA ILE A 269 27.56 -9.61 7.20
C ILE A 269 27.91 -8.49 8.18
N GLN A 270 27.36 -7.29 7.95
CA GLN A 270 27.47 -6.20 8.93
C GLN A 270 26.92 -6.69 10.28
N PRO A 271 27.61 -6.50 11.41
CA PRO A 271 27.11 -6.95 12.71
C PRO A 271 25.79 -6.27 13.10
N LEU A 272 25.04 -6.92 13.99
CA LEU A 272 23.88 -6.30 14.63
C LEU A 272 24.37 -5.11 15.47
N ASP A 273 23.73 -3.96 15.32
CA ASP A 273 24.01 -2.76 16.13
C ASP A 273 23.86 -3.08 17.62
N GLU A 274 24.69 -2.47 18.46
CA GLU A 274 24.72 -2.78 19.90
C GLU A 274 23.38 -2.49 20.59
N SER A 275 22.71 -1.39 20.23
CA SER A 275 21.40 -1.05 20.78
C SER A 275 20.31 -1.97 20.22
N ALA A 276 20.38 -2.31 18.93
CA ALA A 276 19.46 -3.28 18.33
C ALA A 276 19.61 -4.68 18.96
N LEU A 277 20.85 -5.06 19.27
CA LEU A 277 21.19 -6.31 19.96
C LEU A 277 20.64 -6.32 21.40
N GLU A 278 20.76 -5.23 22.13
CA GLU A 278 20.22 -5.10 23.48
C GLU A 278 18.69 -5.33 23.46
N ILE A 279 17.97 -4.61 22.59
CA ILE A 279 16.50 -4.74 22.44
C ILE A 279 16.13 -6.18 22.04
N PHE A 280 16.76 -6.71 20.98
CA PHE A 280 16.45 -8.05 20.45
C PHE A 280 16.72 -9.16 21.47
N SER A 281 17.86 -9.09 22.17
CA SER A 281 18.24 -10.11 23.15
C SER A 281 17.42 -10.03 24.43
N ASP A 282 17.02 -8.82 24.85
CA ASP A 282 16.13 -8.61 26.00
C ASP A 282 14.74 -9.22 25.76
N ILE A 283 14.10 -8.92 24.63
CA ILE A 283 12.78 -9.49 24.33
C ILE A 283 12.86 -11.01 24.18
N ALA A 284 13.93 -11.53 23.54
CA ALA A 284 14.15 -12.97 23.43
C ALA A 284 14.32 -13.65 24.80
N TYR A 285 15.04 -13.02 25.72
CA TYR A 285 15.22 -13.51 27.08
C TYR A 285 13.91 -13.49 27.88
N ARG A 286 13.14 -12.40 27.82
CA ARG A 286 11.85 -12.29 28.54
C ARG A 286 10.84 -13.32 28.08
N CYS A 287 10.83 -13.69 26.80
CA CYS A 287 10.04 -14.81 26.30
C CYS A 287 10.37 -16.15 26.99
N LEU A 288 11.61 -16.34 27.45
CA LEU A 288 12.08 -17.57 28.11
C LEU A 288 11.93 -17.57 29.63
N GLU A 289 11.26 -16.57 30.21
CA GLU A 289 11.03 -16.52 31.66
C GLU A 289 10.30 -17.77 32.17
N VAL A 290 10.68 -18.22 33.37
CA VAL A 290 10.13 -19.45 33.97
C VAL A 290 8.67 -19.24 34.36
N SER A 291 8.34 -18.06 34.90
CA SER A 291 6.96 -17.67 35.22
C SER A 291 6.25 -17.20 33.96
N ARG A 292 5.03 -17.69 33.70
CA ARG A 292 4.20 -17.25 32.57
C ARG A 292 3.86 -15.78 32.62
N GLU A 293 3.63 -15.25 33.83
CA GLU A 293 3.28 -13.86 34.08
C GLU A 293 4.44 -12.90 33.78
N GLY A 294 5.68 -13.42 33.75
CA GLY A 294 6.87 -12.67 33.35
C GLY A 294 7.12 -12.66 31.85
N ARG A 295 6.39 -13.48 31.06
CA ARG A 295 6.54 -13.54 29.61
C ARG A 295 5.71 -12.42 28.97
N PRO A 296 6.26 -11.74 27.95
CA PRO A 296 5.54 -10.69 27.23
C PRO A 296 4.39 -11.27 26.42
N LYS A 297 3.45 -10.42 26.02
CA LYS A 297 2.45 -10.79 25.01
C LYS A 297 3.07 -10.66 23.61
N MET A 298 2.50 -11.35 22.61
CA MET A 298 3.06 -11.34 21.26
C MET A 298 2.97 -9.96 20.56
N ASP A 299 2.01 -9.10 20.91
CA ASP A 299 1.94 -7.71 20.43
C ASP A 299 3.11 -6.87 20.94
N GLU A 300 3.50 -7.05 22.20
CA GLU A 300 4.71 -6.46 22.78
C GLU A 300 5.97 -7.00 22.11
N VAL A 301 6.04 -8.31 21.85
CA VAL A 301 7.16 -8.92 21.11
C VAL A 301 7.31 -8.31 19.71
N VAL A 302 6.21 -8.12 18.98
CA VAL A 302 6.23 -7.46 17.67
C VAL A 302 6.78 -6.03 17.80
N THR A 303 6.28 -5.26 18.77
CA THR A 303 6.67 -3.85 18.98
C THR A 303 8.17 -3.71 19.25
N GLU A 304 8.73 -4.55 20.12
CA GLU A 304 10.16 -4.52 20.47
C GLU A 304 11.04 -4.99 19.30
N LEU A 305 10.61 -6.00 18.53
CA LEU A 305 11.35 -6.42 17.34
C LEU A 305 11.33 -5.36 16.23
N GLU A 306 10.21 -4.63 16.06
CA GLU A 306 10.13 -3.48 15.15
C GLU A 306 11.08 -2.35 15.60
N ALA A 307 11.17 -2.07 16.91
CA ALA A 307 12.13 -1.10 17.45
C ALA A 307 13.60 -1.53 17.22
N ALA A 308 13.91 -2.83 17.36
CA ALA A 308 15.23 -3.37 17.03
C ALA A 308 15.55 -3.24 15.54
N LEU A 309 14.57 -3.48 14.66
CA LEU A 309 14.72 -3.30 13.22
C LEU A 309 15.00 -1.85 12.85
N GLU A 310 14.21 -0.90 13.37
CA GLU A 310 14.42 0.53 13.12
C GLU A 310 15.81 0.99 13.54
N THR A 311 16.31 0.45 14.66
CA THR A 311 17.65 0.73 15.18
C THR A 311 18.73 0.15 14.27
N GLN A 312 18.56 -1.09 13.80
CA GLN A 312 19.50 -1.75 12.88
C GLN A 312 19.54 -1.06 11.52
N GLU A 313 18.39 -0.79 10.90
CA GLU A 313 18.30 -0.10 9.61
C GLU A 313 18.95 1.29 9.70
N PHE A 314 18.84 1.96 10.84
CA PHE A 314 19.54 3.23 11.08
C PHE A 314 21.07 3.07 11.25
N SER A 315 21.57 1.95 11.79
CA SER A 315 23.02 1.70 11.81
C SER A 315 23.56 1.29 10.45
N GLU A 316 22.78 0.58 9.63
CA GLU A 316 23.11 0.27 8.23
C GLU A 316 23.04 1.53 7.37
N TRP A 317 22.22 2.50 7.77
CA TRP A 317 22.19 3.86 7.25
C TRP A 317 23.46 4.62 7.64
N LYS A 318 24.54 4.41 6.86
CA LYS A 318 25.61 5.40 6.68
C LYS A 318 25.28 6.26 5.45
N PRO A 319 24.91 7.53 5.58
CA PRO A 319 24.89 8.42 4.43
C PRO A 319 26.28 8.97 4.15
N LEU A 320 26.48 9.40 2.90
CA LEU A 320 27.55 10.28 2.43
C LEU A 320 27.64 11.64 3.18
N PHE A 321 26.88 11.85 4.26
CA PHE A 321 26.67 13.14 4.92
C PHE A 321 27.20 13.11 6.36
N ASP A 322 28.14 14.01 6.67
CA ASP A 322 28.70 14.15 8.01
C ASP A 322 27.81 15.04 8.90
N TYR A 323 26.89 14.42 9.64
CA TYR A 323 26.04 15.13 10.59
C TYR A 323 26.83 15.80 11.74
N GLN A 324 28.10 15.46 11.96
CA GLN A 324 28.91 16.13 12.98
C GLN A 324 29.18 17.59 12.60
N GLU A 325 29.46 17.85 11.32
CA GLU A 325 29.63 19.22 10.83
C GLU A 325 28.31 19.99 10.87
N MET A 326 27.21 19.34 10.50
CA MET A 326 25.87 19.96 10.54
C MET A 326 25.42 20.31 11.96
N THR A 327 25.68 19.44 12.94
CA THR A 327 25.32 19.68 14.35
C THR A 327 26.14 20.81 14.97
N LYS A 328 27.41 20.98 14.58
CA LYS A 328 28.24 22.14 14.96
C LYS A 328 27.77 23.44 14.29
N ALA A 329 27.36 23.35 13.02
CA ALA A 329 26.88 24.49 12.23
C ALA A 329 25.43 24.89 12.55
N ALA A 330 24.71 24.10 13.34
CA ALA A 330 23.37 24.40 13.79
C ALA A 330 23.34 25.64 14.71
N GLU A 331 22.23 26.38 14.67
CA GLU A 331 22.02 27.56 15.49
C GLU A 331 20.77 27.42 16.39
N PRO A 332 20.95 27.23 17.72
CA PRO A 332 22.21 26.98 18.42
C PRO A 332 22.80 25.59 18.08
N PRO A 333 24.10 25.35 18.33
CA PRO A 333 24.73 24.06 18.09
C PRO A 333 24.03 22.94 18.87
N LEU A 334 23.90 21.77 18.24
CA LEU A 334 23.23 20.64 18.87
C LEU A 334 24.20 19.86 19.76
N ASN A 335 23.84 19.70 21.03
CA ASN A 335 24.44 18.72 21.93
C ASN A 335 23.52 17.49 22.00
N TYR A 336 24.11 16.30 21.88
CA TYR A 336 23.39 15.03 21.96
C TYR A 336 24.29 13.96 22.57
N GLU A 337 23.71 13.06 23.35
CA GLU A 337 24.42 11.97 24.05
C GLU A 337 24.28 10.64 23.31
N SER A 338 23.32 10.53 22.38
CA SER A 338 23.09 9.33 21.58
C SER A 338 22.61 9.64 20.17
N LYS A 339 22.76 8.67 19.25
CA LYS A 339 22.22 8.76 17.88
C LYS A 339 20.68 8.91 17.85
N SER A 340 19.98 8.25 18.77
CA SER A 340 18.52 8.34 18.90
C SER A 340 18.08 9.75 19.29
N GLU A 341 18.79 10.36 20.24
CA GLU A 341 18.55 11.75 20.63
C GLU A 341 18.81 12.72 19.47
N LEU A 342 19.92 12.54 18.74
CA LEU A 342 20.21 13.32 17.55
C LEU A 342 19.08 13.24 16.52
N ARG A 343 18.55 12.05 16.24
CA ARG A 343 17.41 11.88 15.31
C ARG A 343 16.19 12.64 15.79
N LYS A 344 15.87 12.58 17.09
CA LYS A 344 14.73 13.29 17.68
C LYS A 344 14.89 14.82 17.60
N LEU A 345 16.12 15.32 17.73
CA LEU A 345 16.44 16.74 17.54
C LEU A 345 16.28 17.13 16.06
N LEU A 346 16.87 16.37 15.15
CA LEU A 346 16.79 16.63 13.72
C LEU A 346 15.36 16.48 13.18
N SER A 347 14.53 15.57 13.71
CA SER A 347 13.12 15.44 13.30
C SER A 347 12.24 16.62 13.73
N LYS A 348 12.64 17.34 14.79
CA LYS A 348 11.96 18.59 15.18
C LYS A 348 12.38 19.77 14.30
N GLY A 349 13.52 19.64 13.65
CA GLY A 349 14.12 20.62 12.76
C GLY A 349 15.12 21.53 13.45
N VAL A 350 16.11 21.98 12.69
CA VAL A 350 17.24 22.80 13.13
C VAL A 350 17.51 23.92 12.14
N PHE A 351 18.07 25.02 12.63
CA PHE A 351 18.49 26.12 11.78
C PHE A 351 19.97 25.98 11.42
N LEU A 352 20.28 26.18 10.14
CA LEU A 352 21.62 26.16 9.54
C LEU A 352 21.84 27.47 8.77
N ASN A 353 23.08 27.71 8.32
CA ASN A 353 23.45 28.84 7.46
C ASN A 353 23.05 30.21 8.04
N ARG A 354 23.39 30.48 9.31
CA ARG A 354 23.05 31.74 10.00
C ARG A 354 21.55 31.97 10.15
N GLY A 355 20.80 30.89 10.38
CA GLY A 355 19.36 30.93 10.53
C GLY A 355 18.58 31.02 9.22
N ASN A 356 19.24 30.98 8.05
CA ASN A 356 18.55 31.13 6.75
C ASN A 356 18.02 29.81 6.18
N THR A 357 18.48 28.67 6.69
CA THR A 357 18.03 27.34 6.26
C THR A 357 17.43 26.61 7.44
N TRP A 358 16.24 26.04 7.28
CA TRP A 358 15.64 25.13 8.24
C TRP A 358 15.72 23.70 7.68
N PHE A 359 16.40 22.81 8.40
CA PHE A 359 16.60 21.42 8.04
C PHE A 359 15.83 20.50 9.00
N SER A 360 15.19 19.44 8.50
CA SER A 360 14.56 18.42 9.34
C SER A 360 14.64 17.03 8.71
N LEU A 361 14.38 15.98 9.49
CA LEU A 361 14.24 14.60 9.02
C LEU A 361 12.78 14.16 9.07
N ASN A 362 12.30 13.52 8.01
CA ASN A 362 11.00 12.85 8.03
C ASN A 362 11.07 11.47 8.72
N LYS A 363 9.95 10.74 8.76
CA LYS A 363 9.88 9.39 9.39
C LYS A 363 10.84 8.39 8.75
N LYS A 364 11.05 8.48 7.44
CA LYS A 364 12.00 7.66 6.65
C LYS A 364 13.45 8.14 6.76
N ALA A 365 13.72 9.15 7.60
CA ALA A 365 15.01 9.83 7.70
C ALA A 365 15.47 10.50 6.40
N GLU A 366 14.54 10.82 5.50
CA GLU A 366 14.83 11.63 4.32
C GLU A 366 14.88 13.11 4.72
N HIS A 367 15.72 13.86 4.03
CA HIS A 367 16.04 15.23 4.38
C HIS A 367 14.96 16.20 3.93
N TYR A 368 14.62 17.14 4.78
CA TYR A 368 13.69 18.21 4.50
C TYR A 368 14.42 19.53 4.63
N GLU A 369 14.32 20.41 3.64
CA GLU A 369 15.03 21.69 3.65
C GLU A 369 14.09 22.84 3.27
N ILE A 370 14.12 23.93 4.04
CA ILE A 370 13.47 25.19 3.67
C ILE A 370 14.53 26.29 3.69
N ILE A 371 14.70 26.98 2.56
CA ILE A 371 15.57 28.15 2.46
C ILE A 371 14.70 29.39 2.58
N SER A 372 14.94 30.18 3.62
CA SER A 372 14.20 31.41 3.91
C SER A 372 14.26 32.41 2.76
N CYS A 373 13.25 33.28 2.69
CA CYS A 373 13.22 34.36 1.71
C CYS A 373 14.44 35.30 1.82
N GLY A 374 14.99 35.52 3.01
CA GLY A 374 16.24 36.27 3.18
C GLY A 374 17.47 35.57 2.62
N GLY A 375 17.46 34.24 2.56
CA GLY A 375 18.51 33.42 1.97
C GLY A 375 18.37 33.21 0.46
N CYS A 376 17.18 33.40 -0.11
CA CYS A 376 16.93 33.08 -1.52
C CYS A 376 16.34 34.20 -2.38
N VAL A 377 15.60 35.16 -1.84
CA VAL A 377 14.99 36.22 -2.67
C VAL A 377 16.05 37.25 -3.05
N VAL A 378 16.08 37.61 -4.34
CA VAL A 378 16.94 38.69 -4.86
C VAL A 378 16.11 39.98 -4.90
N PRO A 379 16.29 40.92 -3.96
CA PRO A 379 15.48 42.13 -3.91
C PRO A 379 15.78 43.06 -5.10
N SER A 380 14.73 43.65 -5.68
CA SER A 380 14.86 44.70 -6.70
C SER A 380 15.16 46.05 -6.05
N GLU A 381 16.10 46.83 -6.60
CA GLU A 381 16.42 48.19 -6.13
C GLU A 381 15.24 49.17 -6.21
N SER A 382 14.18 48.80 -6.94
CA SER A 382 13.05 49.68 -7.27
C SER A 382 11.84 49.62 -6.33
N GLU A 383 11.80 48.71 -5.34
CA GLU A 383 10.64 48.51 -4.46
C GLU A 383 10.88 49.05 -3.04
N SER A 384 9.98 49.92 -2.56
CA SER A 384 10.07 50.50 -1.21
C SER A 384 9.48 49.52 -0.17
N TYR A 385 10.34 49.00 0.72
CA TYR A 385 10.02 48.14 1.87
C TYR A 385 9.55 46.71 1.56
N PRO A 386 10.38 45.86 0.92
CA PRO A 386 10.01 44.50 0.55
C PRO A 386 10.04 43.49 1.72
N TRP A 387 10.48 43.88 2.92
CA TRP A 387 10.65 42.96 4.06
C TRP A 387 9.71 43.30 5.20
N SER A 388 9.13 42.29 5.85
CA SER A 388 8.41 42.48 7.12
C SER A 388 8.79 41.46 8.18
N SER A 389 8.77 41.94 9.43
CA SER A 389 8.82 41.11 10.62
C SER A 389 7.45 40.48 10.87
N GLY A 390 7.00 39.60 9.97
CA GLY A 390 5.76 38.84 10.19
C GLY A 390 5.91 37.95 11.43
N TYR A 391 5.05 38.11 12.44
CA TYR A 391 5.10 37.42 13.75
C TYR A 391 4.90 35.89 13.70
N ASN A 392 4.77 35.29 12.51
CA ASN A 392 4.46 33.87 12.30
C ASN A 392 5.42 33.15 11.33
N SER A 393 6.55 33.77 10.95
CA SER A 393 7.61 33.12 10.16
C SER A 393 8.49 32.28 11.08
N ARG A 394 8.96 31.11 10.60
CA ARG A 394 9.98 30.34 11.34
C ARG A 394 11.35 31.03 11.33
N PHE A 395 11.58 31.98 10.42
CA PHE A 395 12.87 32.63 10.23
C PHE A 395 12.88 34.03 10.84
N ALA A 396 14.00 34.38 11.48
CA ALA A 396 14.18 35.68 12.12
C ALA A 396 14.11 36.87 11.13
N ILE A 397 14.51 36.65 9.87
CA ILE A 397 14.45 37.66 8.81
C ILE A 397 13.02 37.99 8.36
N GLY A 398 12.03 37.19 8.77
CA GLY A 398 10.62 37.45 8.51
C GLY A 398 10.15 36.92 7.15
N THR A 399 9.46 37.77 6.38
CA THR A 399 8.86 37.43 5.07
C THR A 399 9.20 38.48 4.01
N TYR A 400 9.09 38.10 2.74
CA TYR A 400 9.22 39.00 1.59
C TYR A 400 7.84 39.37 1.04
N HIS A 401 7.55 40.66 0.96
CA HIS A 401 6.34 41.21 0.37
C HIS A 401 6.46 41.26 -1.15
N SER A 402 5.67 40.45 -1.86
CA SER A 402 5.60 40.50 -3.31
C SER A 402 4.28 41.10 -3.80
N VAL A 403 4.40 42.18 -4.58
CA VAL A 403 3.25 42.79 -5.26
C VAL A 403 2.90 41.93 -6.49
N ARG A 404 1.69 41.35 -6.46
CA ARG A 404 1.16 40.43 -7.48
C ARG A 404 1.95 39.15 -7.67
N GLY A 405 2.85 38.77 -6.77
CA GLY A 405 3.64 37.54 -6.89
C GLY A 405 4.83 37.63 -7.84
N LYS A 406 5.27 38.83 -8.22
CA LYS A 406 6.48 39.05 -9.02
C LYS A 406 7.72 39.18 -8.12
N PHE A 407 8.71 38.31 -8.30
CA PHE A 407 10.01 38.36 -7.62
C PHE A 407 10.98 37.35 -8.26
N LYS A 408 12.28 37.43 -7.94
CA LYS A 408 13.29 36.41 -8.30
C LYS A 408 13.76 35.71 -7.02
N ALA A 409 13.87 34.38 -7.06
CA ALA A 409 14.52 33.57 -6.03
C ALA A 409 15.73 32.83 -6.62
N SER A 410 16.85 32.87 -5.93
CA SER A 410 18.07 32.09 -6.20
C SER A 410 18.28 31.15 -5.02
N VAL A 411 18.18 29.84 -5.25
CA VAL A 411 18.05 28.83 -4.20
C VAL A 411 19.18 27.83 -4.34
N LYS A 412 19.97 27.65 -3.27
CA LYS A 412 21.10 26.73 -3.25
C LYS A 412 20.99 25.73 -2.11
N SER A 413 20.45 24.55 -2.40
CA SER A 413 20.29 23.46 -1.44
C SER A 413 21.51 22.55 -1.42
N GLN A 414 21.94 22.15 -0.23
CA GLN A 414 23.16 21.35 -0.01
C GLN A 414 22.90 20.06 0.78
N PHE A 415 21.70 19.91 1.33
CA PHE A 415 21.39 18.90 2.33
C PHE A 415 20.39 17.87 1.81
N LEU A 416 20.26 17.65 0.50
CA LEU A 416 19.27 16.70 -0.02
C LEU A 416 19.80 15.26 0.03
N SER A 417 18.92 14.32 0.41
CA SER A 417 19.21 12.89 0.34
C SER A 417 19.40 12.45 -1.13
N PRO A 418 20.46 11.69 -1.44
CA PRO A 418 20.69 11.17 -2.80
C PRO A 418 19.63 10.14 -3.20
N LEU A 419 19.33 10.09 -4.50
CA LEU A 419 18.38 9.19 -5.15
C LEU A 419 16.93 9.30 -4.65
N ILE A 420 16.61 10.36 -3.90
CA ILE A 420 15.26 10.66 -3.45
C ILE A 420 14.62 11.69 -4.39
N ALA A 421 13.35 11.47 -4.72
CA ALA A 421 12.54 12.44 -5.46
C ALA A 421 12.08 13.57 -4.53
N TYR A 422 12.28 14.82 -4.95
CA TYR A 422 11.91 16.03 -4.23
C TYR A 422 10.87 16.83 -4.99
N THR A 423 9.98 17.49 -4.25
CA THR A 423 9.19 18.62 -4.74
C THR A 423 9.82 19.93 -4.28
N VAL A 424 9.86 20.91 -5.17
CA VAL A 424 10.27 22.29 -4.86
C VAL A 424 9.02 23.14 -4.78
N ASN A 425 8.84 23.82 -3.65
CA ASN A 425 7.61 24.51 -3.34
C ASN A 425 7.84 25.94 -2.87
N LEU A 426 6.96 26.85 -3.28
CA LEU A 426 6.89 28.19 -2.72
C LEU A 426 6.06 28.16 -1.43
N VAL A 427 6.63 28.66 -0.32
CA VAL A 427 5.93 28.80 0.96
C VAL A 427 5.55 30.26 1.20
N PHE A 428 4.26 30.54 1.38
CA PHE A 428 3.76 31.91 1.43
C PHE A 428 2.44 32.09 2.21
N LYS A 429 2.00 33.34 2.42
CA LYS A 429 0.69 33.71 2.99
C LYS A 429 -0.01 34.76 2.14
N PHE A 430 -1.35 34.78 2.16
CA PHE A 430 -2.15 35.83 1.52
C PHE A 430 -2.43 36.97 2.49
N MET A 431 -2.22 38.22 2.05
CA MET A 431 -2.40 39.40 2.91
C MET A 431 -3.86 39.78 3.20
N LEU A 432 -4.82 39.34 2.37
CA LEU A 432 -6.23 39.79 2.42
C LEU A 432 -7.23 38.62 2.40
N SER A 433 -6.86 37.44 2.92
CA SER A 433 -7.77 36.28 2.92
C SER A 433 -8.38 36.04 4.30
N GLU A 434 -9.71 36.20 4.41
CA GLU A 434 -10.53 35.86 5.59
C GLU A 434 -11.17 34.45 5.50
N ALA A 435 -10.74 33.56 4.59
CA ALA A 435 -11.47 32.31 4.35
C ALA A 435 -10.77 31.02 4.82
N ALA A 436 -11.48 30.25 5.65
CA ALA A 436 -11.17 28.89 6.11
C ALA A 436 -11.23 27.84 4.97
N ARG A 437 -10.25 27.83 4.05
CA ARG A 437 -10.17 26.83 2.97
C ARG A 437 -8.81 26.11 3.00
N LYS A 438 -8.81 24.77 2.89
CA LYS A 438 -7.58 23.95 2.86
C LYS A 438 -6.83 23.99 1.53
N CYS A 439 -7.47 24.45 0.44
CA CYS A 439 -6.90 24.58 -0.90
C CYS A 439 -7.45 25.83 -1.61
N GLN A 440 -6.62 26.47 -2.43
CA GLN A 440 -6.95 27.67 -3.18
C GLN A 440 -6.41 27.58 -4.61
N LEU A 441 -7.27 27.92 -5.58
CA LEU A 441 -6.86 28.12 -6.97
C LEU A 441 -5.98 29.37 -7.05
N ILE A 442 -4.80 29.20 -7.61
CA ILE A 442 -3.84 30.25 -7.94
C ILE A 442 -3.50 30.16 -9.44
N SER A 443 -2.81 31.16 -9.96
CA SER A 443 -2.25 31.11 -11.33
C SER A 443 -0.85 31.70 -11.27
N LEU A 444 0.02 31.05 -10.49
CA LEU A 444 1.37 31.54 -10.24
C LEU A 444 2.26 31.12 -11.41
N LYS A 445 2.55 32.07 -12.30
CA LYS A 445 3.52 31.85 -13.37
C LYS A 445 4.93 31.96 -12.82
N TYR A 446 5.77 31.01 -13.19
CA TYR A 446 7.18 31.01 -12.85
C TYR A 446 7.99 30.41 -14.00
N LYS A 447 9.30 30.66 -13.98
CA LYS A 447 10.23 30.19 -14.99
C LYS A 447 11.58 29.89 -14.34
N LEU A 448 12.16 28.74 -14.64
CA LEU A 448 13.55 28.45 -14.29
C LEU A 448 14.47 29.16 -15.28
N GLN A 449 15.59 29.71 -14.80
CA GLN A 449 16.48 30.52 -15.64
C GLN A 449 17.04 29.77 -16.86
N GLU A 450 17.19 28.45 -16.75
CA GLU A 450 17.68 27.58 -17.84
C GLU A 450 16.60 27.20 -18.85
N GLU A 451 15.33 27.48 -18.56
CA GLU A 451 14.21 27.15 -19.44
C GLU A 451 13.87 28.30 -20.40
N ASP A 452 13.18 28.00 -21.50
CA ASP A 452 12.71 29.02 -22.44
C ASP A 452 11.27 29.47 -22.16
N ARG A 453 10.46 28.62 -21.52
CA ARG A 453 9.02 28.84 -21.32
C ARG A 453 8.67 29.07 -19.85
N TYR A 454 7.51 29.69 -19.61
CA TYR A 454 6.93 29.79 -18.27
C TYR A 454 6.08 28.55 -17.98
N SER A 455 6.08 28.13 -16.72
CA SER A 455 5.16 27.15 -16.15
C SER A 455 4.19 27.86 -15.21
N THR A 456 3.03 27.24 -14.96
CA THR A 456 2.01 27.79 -14.07
C THR A 456 1.66 26.81 -12.98
N SER A 457 1.82 27.22 -11.72
CA SER A 457 1.27 26.50 -10.57
C SER A 457 -0.17 26.95 -10.34
N TYR A 458 -1.12 26.02 -10.40
CA TYR A 458 -2.56 26.31 -10.35
C TYR A 458 -3.18 26.16 -8.96
N PHE A 459 -2.48 25.52 -8.02
CA PHE A 459 -3.02 25.24 -6.70
C PHE A 459 -2.02 25.59 -5.61
N ALA A 460 -2.56 26.16 -4.54
CA ALA A 460 -1.86 26.29 -3.27
C ALA A 460 -2.66 25.56 -2.18
N TYR A 461 -1.94 24.94 -1.25
CA TYR A 461 -2.52 24.19 -0.14
C TYR A 461 -2.09 24.79 1.18
N GLN A 462 -3.03 24.89 2.12
CA GLN A 462 -2.72 25.38 3.45
C GLN A 462 -2.21 24.23 4.33
N ARG A 463 -1.04 24.43 4.94
CA ARG A 463 -0.46 23.58 5.99
C ARG A 463 -1.16 23.79 7.32
N GLU A 464 -0.92 22.91 8.27
CA GLU A 464 -1.43 23.01 9.64
C GLU A 464 -0.95 24.27 10.39
N ASP A 465 0.27 24.74 10.08
CA ASP A 465 0.84 25.98 10.61
C ASP A 465 0.27 27.26 9.94
N GLY A 466 -0.71 27.09 9.05
CA GLY A 466 -1.41 28.18 8.37
C GLY A 466 -0.66 28.77 7.17
N TRP A 467 0.55 28.30 6.85
CA TRP A 467 1.28 28.68 5.65
C TRP A 467 0.74 27.97 4.41
N TRP A 468 0.75 28.65 3.27
CA TRP A 468 0.37 28.09 1.98
C TRP A 468 1.58 27.56 1.24
N ILE A 469 1.40 26.46 0.52
CA ILE A 469 2.41 25.85 -0.33
C ILE A 469 1.87 25.76 -1.75
N ALA A 470 2.62 26.31 -2.71
CA ALA A 470 2.43 26.05 -4.13
C ALA A 470 3.59 25.18 -4.64
N GLU A 471 3.28 23.97 -5.10
CA GLU A 471 4.26 23.10 -5.77
C GLU A 471 4.68 23.76 -7.08
N LEU A 472 5.99 23.91 -7.29
CA LEU A 472 6.57 24.48 -8.49
C LEU A 472 6.96 23.35 -9.42
N TYR A 473 7.99 22.57 -9.08
CA TYR A 473 8.49 21.49 -9.92
C TYR A 473 9.06 20.33 -9.10
N ARG A 474 9.45 19.23 -9.78
CA ARG A 474 10.00 18.02 -9.16
C ARG A 474 11.33 17.61 -9.78
N PHE A 475 12.17 16.92 -9.01
CA PHE A 475 13.40 16.31 -9.51
C PHE A 475 13.86 15.18 -8.60
N THR A 476 14.69 14.28 -9.12
CA THR A 476 15.40 13.28 -8.29
C THR A 476 16.77 13.82 -7.96
N SER A 477 17.09 13.94 -6.68
CA SER A 477 18.40 14.40 -6.24
C SER A 477 19.45 13.33 -6.54
N ASP A 478 20.61 13.71 -7.06
CA ASP A 478 21.79 12.85 -7.17
C ASP A 478 22.72 13.01 -5.94
N GLY A 479 22.27 13.76 -4.93
CA GLY A 479 23.03 14.12 -3.73
C GLY A 479 23.99 15.30 -3.93
N ARG A 480 24.02 15.94 -5.11
CA ARG A 480 24.81 17.15 -5.32
C ARG A 480 24.03 18.40 -4.90
N ILE A 481 24.78 19.50 -4.83
CA ILE A 481 24.22 20.84 -4.60
C ILE A 481 23.26 21.16 -5.73
N VAL A 482 22.05 21.56 -5.36
CA VAL A 482 21.02 22.00 -6.28
C VAL A 482 21.00 23.52 -6.26
N ASP A 483 21.24 24.15 -7.41
CA ASP A 483 21.36 25.61 -7.58
C ASP A 483 20.35 26.08 -8.62
N LEU A 484 19.41 26.92 -8.22
CA LEU A 484 18.17 27.17 -8.96
C LEU A 484 17.82 28.65 -8.94
N ASP A 485 17.75 29.25 -10.12
CA ASP A 485 17.19 30.57 -10.31
C ASP A 485 15.76 30.49 -10.83
N ILE A 486 14.81 30.95 -10.02
CA ILE A 486 13.38 30.96 -10.29
C ILE A 486 12.89 32.40 -10.44
N LEU A 487 12.34 32.72 -11.61
CA LEU A 487 11.68 33.98 -11.89
C LEU A 487 10.16 33.79 -11.76
N PHE A 488 9.53 34.49 -10.82
CA PHE A 488 8.08 34.51 -10.68
C PHE A 488 7.50 35.72 -11.42
N ASP A 489 6.47 35.48 -12.24
CA ASP A 489 5.77 36.52 -12.98
C ASP A 489 4.31 36.63 -12.51
N GLY A 490 4.01 37.77 -11.90
CA GLY A 490 2.69 38.13 -11.40
C GLY A 490 1.76 38.81 -12.41
N SER A 491 2.08 38.73 -13.72
CA SER A 491 1.45 39.56 -14.75
C SER A 491 -0.01 39.21 -15.04
N ASP A 492 -0.47 38.00 -14.72
CA ASP A 492 -1.86 37.58 -14.91
C ASP A 492 -2.77 38.14 -13.80
N ARG A 493 -3.77 38.95 -14.20
CA ARG A 493 -4.77 39.47 -13.25
C ARG A 493 -5.84 38.41 -12.96
N PRO A 494 -6.32 38.27 -11.70
CA PRO A 494 -5.92 38.97 -10.47
C PRO A 494 -5.13 38.07 -9.50
N PHE A 495 -3.80 38.04 -9.57
CA PHE A 495 -2.99 37.38 -8.53
C PHE A 495 -2.91 38.27 -7.26
N PRO A 496 -3.22 37.73 -6.05
CA PRO A 496 -3.23 38.50 -4.81
C PRO A 496 -1.82 38.85 -4.30
N VAL A 497 -1.74 39.81 -3.37
CA VAL A 497 -0.49 40.13 -2.67
C VAL A 497 -0.17 39.00 -1.70
N ILE A 498 1.10 38.54 -1.73
CA ILE A 498 1.58 37.44 -0.90
C ILE A 498 2.80 37.85 -0.07
N GLU A 499 2.95 37.21 1.09
CA GLU A 499 4.15 37.21 1.91
C GLU A 499 4.88 35.88 1.74
N VAL A 500 6.12 35.91 1.27
CA VAL A 500 6.92 34.71 1.01
C VAL A 500 7.78 34.39 2.24
N GLU A 501 7.67 33.16 2.77
CA GLU A 501 8.54 32.65 3.83
C GLU A 501 9.83 32.08 3.25
N GLY A 502 9.76 31.40 2.10
CA GLY A 502 10.92 30.77 1.48
C GLY A 502 10.57 29.74 0.42
N ILE A 503 11.58 28.95 0.04
CA ILE A 503 11.48 27.83 -0.90
C ILE A 503 11.77 26.52 -0.16
N GLU A 504 10.88 25.55 -0.32
CA GLU A 504 10.87 24.28 0.39
C GLU A 504 11.19 23.11 -0.55
N PHE A 505 12.19 22.31 -0.17
CA PHE A 505 12.52 21.01 -0.75
C PHE A 505 11.94 19.92 0.15
N ARG A 506 10.94 19.21 -0.36
CA ARG A 506 10.24 18.16 0.36
C ARG A 506 10.42 16.80 -0.34
N PRO A 507 10.85 15.75 0.36
CA PRO A 507 10.83 14.38 -0.16
C PRO A 507 9.42 13.97 -0.59
N LEU A 508 9.31 13.32 -1.74
CA LEU A 508 8.05 12.83 -2.25
C LEU A 508 7.61 11.59 -1.44
N GLU A 509 6.54 11.71 -0.68
CA GLU A 509 5.93 10.55 -0.02
C GLU A 509 5.20 9.71 -1.08
N GLU A 510 5.73 8.53 -1.38
CA GLU A 510 4.97 7.48 -2.06
C GLU A 510 3.78 7.12 -1.14
N LYS A 511 2.59 7.63 -1.46
CA LYS A 511 1.39 6.93 -1.05
C LYS A 511 1.46 5.59 -1.74
N GLU A 512 1.35 4.50 -0.96
CA GLU A 512 1.00 3.19 -1.50
C GLU A 512 -0.06 3.44 -2.55
N ALA A 513 0.27 3.17 -3.81
CA ALA A 513 -0.73 3.23 -4.85
C ALA A 513 -1.85 2.33 -4.32
N GLU A 514 -3.01 2.91 -3.99
CA GLU A 514 -4.24 2.15 -4.04
C GLU A 514 -4.15 1.44 -5.37
N LYS A 515 -3.97 0.11 -5.32
CA LYS A 515 -3.86 -0.73 -6.49
C LYS A 515 -5.19 -0.57 -7.22
N LEU A 516 -5.29 0.48 -8.03
CA LEU A 516 -6.33 0.61 -9.01
C LEU A 516 -6.01 -0.54 -9.95
N ASP A 517 -6.89 -1.53 -9.86
CA ASP A 517 -6.78 -2.85 -10.43
C ASP A 517 -6.68 -2.75 -11.97
N THR A 518 -5.53 -2.32 -12.48
CA THR A 518 -5.19 -2.35 -13.90
C THR A 518 -4.72 -3.75 -14.24
N GLN A 519 -5.53 -4.75 -13.90
CA GLN A 519 -5.48 -6.02 -14.60
C GLN A 519 -6.26 -5.84 -15.91
N PRO A 520 -5.75 -6.32 -17.05
CA PRO A 520 -6.61 -6.51 -18.22
C PRO A 520 -7.78 -7.40 -17.77
N ILE A 521 -9.01 -6.91 -17.96
CA ILE A 521 -10.23 -7.56 -17.45
C ILE A 521 -10.31 -8.98 -18.01
N SER A 522 -9.80 -9.94 -17.23
CA SER A 522 -9.99 -11.36 -17.42
C SER A 522 -11.32 -11.69 -16.74
N TYR A 523 -12.38 -11.82 -17.53
CA TYR A 523 -13.68 -12.25 -17.03
C TYR A 523 -13.55 -13.70 -16.52
N SER A 524 -13.39 -13.90 -15.21
CA SER A 524 -13.56 -15.22 -14.61
C SER A 524 -15.06 -15.55 -14.62
N TYR A 525 -15.46 -16.66 -15.26
CA TYR A 525 -16.86 -17.09 -15.39
C TYR A 525 -17.38 -17.89 -14.19
N GLU A 526 -16.67 -17.87 -13.06
CA GLU A 526 -17.07 -18.56 -11.83
C GLU A 526 -18.23 -17.79 -11.17
N ASN A 527 -19.29 -18.52 -10.78
CA ASN A 527 -20.51 -17.99 -10.14
C ASN A 527 -21.30 -16.93 -10.94
N TRP A 528 -21.26 -16.96 -12.28
CA TRP A 528 -21.98 -16.01 -13.14
C TRP A 528 -23.51 -15.96 -12.91
N GLU A 529 -24.10 -17.05 -12.42
CA GLU A 529 -25.54 -17.15 -12.13
C GLU A 529 -25.96 -16.19 -11.01
N GLU A 530 -25.12 -15.99 -10.00
CA GLU A 530 -25.36 -15.07 -8.88
C GLU A 530 -25.09 -13.60 -9.27
N LYS A 531 -24.33 -13.39 -10.34
CA LYS A 531 -23.90 -12.07 -10.83
C LYS A 531 -24.83 -11.47 -11.90
N LEU A 532 -25.76 -12.25 -12.45
CA LEU A 532 -26.73 -11.73 -13.41
C LEU A 532 -27.85 -10.98 -12.65
N PRO A 533 -28.11 -9.69 -12.93
CA PRO A 533 -29.14 -8.93 -12.21
C PRO A 533 -30.51 -9.58 -12.35
N ILE A 534 -31.27 -9.66 -11.26
CA ILE A 534 -32.61 -10.29 -11.24
C ILE A 534 -33.56 -9.66 -12.27
N ASP A 535 -33.36 -8.39 -12.61
CA ASP A 535 -34.16 -7.61 -13.56
C ASP A 535 -33.55 -7.56 -14.98
N TYR A 536 -32.68 -8.51 -15.36
CA TYR A 536 -32.03 -8.53 -16.69
C TYR A 536 -33.04 -8.55 -17.85
N GLU A 537 -34.21 -9.16 -17.69
CA GLU A 537 -35.25 -9.23 -18.73
C GLU A 537 -35.86 -7.86 -19.04
N ASP A 538 -36.00 -7.01 -18.03
CA ASP A 538 -36.49 -5.65 -18.22
C ASP A 538 -35.45 -4.79 -18.95
N MET A 539 -34.16 -5.07 -18.76
CA MET A 539 -33.08 -4.39 -19.51
C MET A 539 -33.06 -4.81 -20.97
N LEU A 540 -33.34 -6.09 -21.26
CA LEU A 540 -33.42 -6.58 -22.64
C LEU A 540 -34.55 -5.92 -23.45
N LYS A 541 -35.68 -5.58 -22.81
CA LYS A 541 -36.79 -4.84 -23.45
C LYS A 541 -36.37 -3.43 -23.91
N LEU A 542 -35.35 -2.84 -23.30
CA LEU A 542 -34.80 -1.53 -23.69
C LEU A 542 -33.81 -1.63 -24.86
N SER A 543 -33.41 -2.84 -25.22
CA SER A 543 -32.46 -3.15 -26.30
C SER A 543 -33.17 -3.64 -27.56
N LYS A 544 -32.46 -3.66 -28.69
CA LYS A 544 -32.92 -4.30 -29.94
C LYS A 544 -32.46 -5.77 -30.06
N ILE A 545 -31.95 -6.37 -28.98
CA ILE A 545 -31.34 -7.72 -29.02
C ILE A 545 -32.45 -8.77 -29.17
N CYS A 546 -32.39 -9.58 -30.23
CA CYS A 546 -33.36 -10.64 -30.50
C CYS A 546 -33.00 -11.91 -29.70
N MET A 547 -33.88 -12.34 -28.80
CA MET A 547 -33.65 -13.43 -27.84
C MET A 547 -33.77 -14.86 -28.40
N GLN A 548 -33.88 -15.05 -29.72
CA GLN A 548 -34.40 -16.30 -30.27
C GLN A 548 -33.49 -17.54 -30.11
N SER A 549 -32.26 -17.43 -29.60
CA SER A 549 -31.38 -18.60 -29.38
C SER A 549 -30.13 -18.31 -28.53
N THR A 550 -30.27 -17.75 -27.32
CA THR A 550 -29.10 -17.40 -26.47
C THR A 550 -29.22 -18.04 -25.08
N THR A 551 -28.19 -18.78 -24.65
CA THR A 551 -28.12 -19.36 -23.29
C THR A 551 -27.92 -18.27 -22.23
N LYS A 552 -28.29 -18.53 -20.96
CA LYS A 552 -28.08 -17.56 -19.86
C LYS A 552 -26.61 -17.17 -19.66
N LYS A 553 -25.68 -18.09 -19.90
CA LYS A 553 -24.24 -17.83 -19.84
C LYS A 553 -23.76 -16.90 -20.97
N GLU A 554 -24.28 -17.09 -22.18
CA GLU A 554 -24.01 -16.19 -23.30
C GLU A 554 -24.65 -14.82 -23.09
N LEU A 555 -25.85 -14.77 -22.50
CA LEU A 555 -26.49 -13.52 -22.09
C LEU A 555 -25.61 -12.77 -21.08
N TYR A 556 -25.11 -13.44 -20.03
CA TYR A 556 -24.18 -12.81 -19.09
C TYR A 556 -22.93 -12.27 -19.80
N SER A 557 -22.39 -13.01 -20.78
CA SER A 557 -21.26 -12.51 -21.59
C SER A 557 -21.61 -11.28 -22.43
N ILE A 558 -22.82 -11.17 -22.96
CA ILE A 558 -23.30 -9.98 -23.69
C ILE A 558 -23.42 -8.79 -22.73
N PHE A 559 -23.96 -9.02 -21.54
CA PHE A 559 -24.08 -8.01 -20.49
C PHE A 559 -22.70 -7.49 -20.04
N CYS A 560 -21.71 -8.37 -19.89
CA CYS A 560 -20.32 -7.95 -19.59
C CYS A 560 -19.69 -7.14 -20.73
N ARG A 561 -19.92 -7.53 -21.99
CA ARG A 561 -19.42 -6.76 -23.16
C ARG A 561 -20.13 -5.42 -23.35
N GLY A 562 -21.39 -5.35 -22.93
CA GLY A 562 -22.26 -4.20 -23.04
C GLY A 562 -22.97 -4.08 -24.40
N PHE A 563 -24.05 -3.30 -24.41
CA PHE A 563 -24.89 -3.09 -25.58
C PHE A 563 -25.65 -1.76 -25.51
N LEU A 564 -26.14 -1.33 -26.68
CA LEU A 564 -26.94 -0.11 -26.83
C LEU A 564 -28.41 -0.34 -26.43
N ILE A 565 -28.94 0.61 -25.66
CA ILE A 565 -30.35 0.69 -25.25
C ILE A 565 -30.92 2.08 -25.60
N ASN A 566 -32.24 2.27 -25.42
CA ASN A 566 -32.93 3.55 -25.59
C ASN A 566 -32.62 4.23 -26.93
N VAL A 567 -32.85 3.51 -28.02
CA VAL A 567 -32.64 3.99 -29.41
C VAL A 567 -31.16 4.34 -29.70
N GLY A 568 -30.22 3.65 -29.04
CA GLY A 568 -28.79 3.80 -29.28
C GLY A 568 -28.18 5.07 -28.68
N GLN A 569 -28.84 5.68 -27.69
CA GLN A 569 -28.35 6.86 -26.99
C GLN A 569 -27.75 6.53 -25.61
N GLU A 570 -27.91 5.30 -25.16
CA GLU A 570 -27.45 4.83 -23.86
C GLU A 570 -26.78 3.46 -24.03
N TRP A 571 -25.75 3.20 -23.25
CA TRP A 571 -24.97 1.97 -23.28
C TRP A 571 -25.00 1.32 -21.90
N PHE A 572 -25.35 0.05 -21.85
CA PHE A 572 -25.48 -0.70 -20.62
C PHE A 572 -24.49 -1.86 -20.59
N SER A 573 -23.88 -2.12 -19.44
CA SER A 573 -22.96 -3.25 -19.23
C SER A 573 -22.94 -3.70 -17.76
N LEU A 574 -22.25 -4.81 -17.46
CA LEU A 574 -21.95 -5.25 -16.10
C LEU A 574 -20.44 -5.23 -15.84
N ASP A 575 -20.06 -4.90 -14.61
CA ASP A 575 -18.68 -5.07 -14.15
C ASP A 575 -18.35 -6.52 -13.72
N LYS A 576 -17.13 -6.73 -13.22
CA LYS A 576 -16.62 -8.04 -12.77
C LYS A 576 -17.42 -8.65 -11.61
N ASP A 577 -18.13 -7.82 -10.85
CA ASP A 577 -18.92 -8.20 -9.68
C ASP A 577 -20.43 -8.29 -9.99
N GLY A 578 -20.81 -8.11 -11.27
CA GLY A 578 -22.21 -8.16 -11.71
C GLY A 578 -23.00 -6.89 -11.39
N LYS A 579 -22.33 -5.79 -10.99
CA LYS A 579 -22.96 -4.50 -10.77
C LYS A 579 -23.16 -3.78 -12.11
N LYS A 580 -24.23 -2.99 -12.17
CA LYS A 580 -24.66 -2.32 -13.40
C LYS A 580 -23.74 -1.15 -13.74
N CYS A 581 -23.24 -1.09 -14.96
CA CYS A 581 -22.54 0.06 -15.53
C CYS A 581 -23.42 0.70 -16.61
N HIS A 582 -23.50 2.03 -16.62
CA HIS A 582 -24.38 2.76 -17.52
C HIS A 582 -23.68 3.97 -18.11
N MET A 583 -23.76 4.17 -19.42
CA MET A 583 -23.18 5.32 -20.11
C MET A 583 -24.24 6.04 -20.95
N LEU A 584 -24.31 7.35 -20.80
CA LEU A 584 -25.16 8.24 -21.58
C LEU A 584 -24.33 8.85 -22.71
N SER A 585 -24.85 8.88 -23.94
CA SER A 585 -24.27 9.67 -25.02
C SER A 585 -24.24 11.16 -24.63
N ALA A 586 -23.37 11.95 -25.25
CA ALA A 586 -23.34 13.40 -25.03
C ALA A 586 -24.71 14.06 -25.23
N LYS A 587 -25.51 13.53 -26.17
CA LYS A 587 -26.90 13.97 -26.41
C LYS A 587 -27.84 13.56 -25.28
N ALA A 588 -27.81 12.31 -24.80
CA ALA A 588 -28.64 11.83 -23.69
C ALA A 588 -28.28 12.47 -22.34
N ALA A 589 -26.99 12.75 -22.13
CA ALA A 589 -26.48 13.53 -21.01
C ALA A 589 -26.85 15.02 -21.09
N CYS A 590 -27.50 15.44 -22.20
CA CYS A 590 -27.86 16.82 -22.50
C CYS A 590 -26.67 17.78 -22.34
N ILE A 591 -25.52 17.37 -22.87
CA ILE A 591 -24.31 18.20 -22.85
C ILE A 591 -24.53 19.38 -23.78
N LYS A 592 -24.48 20.58 -23.22
CA LYS A 592 -24.69 21.83 -23.95
C LYS A 592 -23.49 22.74 -23.78
N ASP A 593 -22.89 23.08 -24.90
CA ASP A 593 -22.06 24.28 -25.00
C ASP A 593 -22.93 25.52 -24.72
N ARG A 594 -22.35 26.53 -24.09
CA ARG A 594 -23.01 27.78 -23.71
C ARG A 594 -23.39 28.65 -24.93
N ARG A 595 -22.76 28.47 -26.09
CA ARG A 595 -23.07 29.24 -27.32
C ARG A 595 -23.80 28.42 -28.39
N TYR A 596 -23.25 27.28 -28.81
CA TYR A 596 -23.79 26.46 -29.90
C TYR A 596 -23.44 24.98 -29.72
N THR A 597 -24.39 24.06 -29.89
CA THR A 597 -24.11 22.61 -29.80
C THR A 597 -23.91 22.01 -31.19
N TYR A 598 -22.65 21.80 -31.61
CA TYR A 598 -22.34 21.07 -32.84
C TYR A 598 -22.27 19.57 -32.56
N THR A 599 -23.02 18.79 -33.31
CA THR A 599 -22.92 17.32 -33.27
C THR A 599 -22.14 16.84 -34.48
N ARG A 600 -21.11 16.02 -34.24
CA ARG A 600 -20.25 15.46 -35.28
C ARG A 600 -20.40 13.95 -35.31
N LEU A 601 -20.42 13.36 -36.51
CA LEU A 601 -20.34 11.91 -36.66
C LEU A 601 -18.89 11.47 -36.50
N LEU A 602 -18.64 10.54 -35.58
CA LEU A 602 -17.34 9.91 -35.40
C LEU A 602 -17.54 8.38 -35.44
N PRO A 603 -17.05 7.69 -36.49
CA PRO A 603 -17.22 6.24 -36.62
C PRO A 603 -16.65 5.42 -35.46
N GLU A 604 -15.65 5.98 -34.77
CA GLU A 604 -15.00 5.38 -33.60
C GLU A 604 -15.81 5.57 -32.29
N SER A 605 -16.89 6.34 -32.32
CA SER A 605 -17.76 6.54 -31.16
C SER A 605 -18.81 5.43 -31.05
N ARG A 606 -19.09 4.99 -29.82
CA ARG A 606 -20.14 4.01 -29.51
C ARG A 606 -21.55 4.49 -29.85
N PHE A 607 -21.79 5.81 -29.89
CA PHE A 607 -23.13 6.41 -30.08
C PHE A 607 -23.34 7.04 -31.46
N GLY A 608 -22.34 6.94 -32.35
CA GLY A 608 -22.36 7.48 -33.72
C GLY A 608 -22.25 9.01 -33.82
N ALA A 609 -22.72 9.77 -32.83
CA ALA A 609 -22.61 11.23 -32.76
C ALA A 609 -22.00 11.71 -31.44
N VAL A 610 -21.14 12.72 -31.52
CA VAL A 610 -20.42 13.34 -30.39
C VAL A 610 -20.69 14.84 -30.34
N VAL A 611 -20.38 15.49 -29.23
CA VAL A 611 -20.46 16.95 -29.08
C VAL A 611 -19.05 17.54 -29.10
N GLU A 612 -18.84 18.60 -29.87
CA GLU A 612 -17.61 19.39 -29.86
C GLU A 612 -17.85 20.70 -29.11
N ILE A 613 -16.98 21.03 -28.17
CA ILE A 613 -17.05 22.27 -27.37
C ILE A 613 -16.21 23.35 -28.04
N GLU A 614 -16.74 24.56 -28.09
CA GLU A 614 -16.12 25.75 -28.67
C GLU A 614 -15.93 26.91 -27.67
N ASP A 615 -16.69 26.94 -26.57
CA ASP A 615 -16.62 28.01 -25.56
C ASP A 615 -15.71 27.68 -24.35
N MET A 616 -15.67 28.58 -23.36
CA MET A 616 -14.90 28.44 -22.10
C MET A 616 -15.54 27.47 -21.08
N GLY A 617 -16.64 26.80 -21.43
CA GLY A 617 -17.33 25.88 -20.53
C GLY A 617 -18.59 25.26 -21.13
N PHE A 618 -19.09 24.23 -20.45
CA PHE A 618 -20.27 23.47 -20.88
C PHE A 618 -21.03 22.91 -19.67
N ASN A 619 -22.31 22.63 -19.88
CA ASN A 619 -23.20 22.07 -18.87
C ASN A 619 -23.53 20.61 -19.20
N ILE A 620 -23.64 19.78 -18.17
CA ILE A 620 -24.22 18.44 -18.21
C ILE A 620 -25.50 18.46 -17.35
N ALA A 621 -26.64 18.12 -17.91
CA ALA A 621 -27.92 18.17 -17.21
C ALA A 621 -28.83 16.98 -17.57
N SER A 622 -28.77 15.90 -16.80
CA SER A 622 -29.53 14.69 -17.07
C SER A 622 -30.20 14.11 -15.83
N LYS A 623 -31.04 13.09 -16.03
CA LYS A 623 -31.68 12.32 -14.97
C LYS A 623 -31.35 10.86 -15.18
N ILE A 624 -30.66 10.26 -14.22
CA ILE A 624 -30.24 8.86 -14.28
C ILE A 624 -31.41 8.01 -13.79
N ASN A 625 -31.77 7.00 -14.58
CA ASN A 625 -32.80 6.03 -14.20
C ASN A 625 -32.23 5.06 -13.17
N TYR A 626 -32.85 5.00 -11.98
CA TYR A 626 -32.42 4.11 -10.89
C TYR A 626 -32.40 2.63 -11.29
N LYS A 627 -33.19 2.22 -12.31
CA LYS A 627 -33.19 0.83 -12.81
C LYS A 627 -31.91 0.47 -13.58
N LEU A 628 -31.20 1.46 -14.11
CA LEU A 628 -29.98 1.29 -14.90
C LEU A 628 -28.71 1.31 -14.03
N VAL A 629 -28.86 1.49 -12.71
CA VAL A 629 -27.77 1.45 -11.73
C VAL A 629 -28.14 0.47 -10.60
N SER A 630 -27.15 -0.09 -9.94
CA SER A 630 -27.33 -0.97 -8.78
C SER A 630 -27.69 -0.14 -7.55
N SER A 631 -28.59 -0.63 -6.70
CA SER A 631 -28.97 0.01 -5.44
C SER A 631 -27.86 -0.11 -4.38
N GLN A 632 -27.87 0.78 -3.38
CA GLN A 632 -26.91 0.79 -2.26
C GLN A 632 -25.44 0.72 -2.72
N THR A 633 -25.14 1.34 -3.85
CA THR A 633 -23.83 1.25 -4.50
C THR A 633 -23.34 2.68 -4.74
N THR A 634 -22.07 2.92 -4.44
CA THR A 634 -21.42 4.19 -4.78
C THR A 634 -21.01 4.15 -6.25
N TYR A 635 -21.32 5.21 -6.98
CA TYR A 635 -21.02 5.34 -8.40
C TYR A 635 -20.13 6.54 -8.65
N ALA A 636 -19.06 6.31 -9.42
CA ALA A 636 -18.25 7.36 -10.03
C ALA A 636 -18.75 7.65 -11.45
N CYS A 637 -18.87 8.94 -11.77
CA CYS A 637 -19.22 9.46 -13.10
C CYS A 637 -17.95 9.90 -13.82
N TYR A 638 -17.70 9.36 -15.00
CA TYR A 638 -16.54 9.63 -15.84
C TYR A 638 -16.96 10.39 -17.10
N LEU A 639 -16.27 11.49 -17.41
CA LEU A 639 -16.39 12.19 -18.69
C LEU A 639 -15.52 11.49 -19.72
N ILE A 640 -16.08 11.12 -20.87
CA ILE A 640 -15.36 10.45 -21.95
C ILE A 640 -15.14 11.42 -23.12
N TYR A 641 -13.88 11.70 -23.45
CA TYR A 641 -13.51 12.80 -24.36
C TYR A 641 -12.26 12.54 -25.21
N LYS A 642 -12.05 13.39 -26.24
CA LYS A 642 -10.89 13.45 -27.13
C LYS A 642 -10.47 14.91 -27.34
N LEU A 643 -9.19 15.13 -27.66
CA LEU A 643 -8.61 16.46 -27.89
C LEU A 643 -8.13 16.57 -29.35
N GLN A 644 -8.55 17.60 -30.11
CA GLN A 644 -8.29 17.67 -31.56
C GLN A 644 -6.86 18.07 -31.98
N ARG A 645 -6.13 18.90 -31.22
CA ARG A 645 -4.68 19.24 -31.38
C ARG A 645 -4.21 20.20 -30.28
N GLU A 646 -2.90 20.19 -29.98
CA GLU A 646 -2.19 20.95 -28.92
C GLU A 646 -2.68 20.70 -27.49
N GLN A 647 -2.11 19.67 -26.83
CA GLN A 647 -2.36 19.36 -25.42
C GLN A 647 -2.12 20.55 -24.48
N SER A 648 -1.23 21.47 -24.86
CA SER A 648 -0.87 22.65 -24.06
C SER A 648 -2.04 23.60 -23.77
N ARG A 649 -3.11 23.56 -24.56
CA ARG A 649 -4.32 24.38 -24.33
C ARG A 649 -5.23 23.85 -23.23
N TYR A 650 -4.96 22.64 -22.74
CA TYR A 650 -5.80 21.96 -21.74
C TYR A 650 -5.04 21.70 -20.43
N GLU A 651 -3.87 22.32 -20.26
CA GLU A 651 -3.01 22.18 -19.07
C GLU A 651 -3.66 22.78 -17.82
N ALA A 652 -4.50 23.82 -17.97
CA ALA A 652 -5.22 24.42 -16.87
C ALA A 652 -6.33 23.48 -16.34
N PRO A 653 -6.53 23.42 -15.00
CA PRO A 653 -7.60 22.61 -14.43
C PRO A 653 -8.98 23.18 -14.80
N LEU A 654 -9.95 22.27 -14.96
CA LEU A 654 -11.36 22.60 -15.10
C LEU A 654 -12.04 22.61 -13.74
N LYS A 655 -12.87 23.62 -13.51
CA LYS A 655 -13.73 23.71 -12.33
C LYS A 655 -15.06 23.02 -12.63
N VAL A 656 -15.44 22.07 -11.77
CA VAL A 656 -16.72 21.35 -11.81
C VAL A 656 -17.59 21.83 -10.65
N ILE A 657 -18.78 22.35 -10.97
CA ILE A 657 -19.75 22.86 -10.01
C ILE A 657 -21.00 21.99 -10.05
N ASN A 658 -21.50 21.60 -8.88
CA ASN A 658 -22.76 20.88 -8.71
C ASN A 658 -23.64 21.65 -7.70
N ASP A 659 -24.94 21.73 -7.94
CA ASP A 659 -25.91 22.41 -7.05
C ASP A 659 -25.87 21.91 -5.59
N LYS A 660 -25.42 20.67 -5.34
CA LYS A 660 -25.40 20.03 -4.01
C LYS A 660 -24.03 19.90 -3.35
N LEU A 661 -22.94 20.03 -4.12
CA LEU A 661 -21.57 19.81 -3.64
C LEU A 661 -20.74 21.08 -3.87
N GLY A 662 -19.77 21.34 -2.99
CA GLY A 662 -18.78 22.40 -3.23
C GLY A 662 -18.03 22.19 -4.56
N PRO A 663 -17.46 23.25 -5.15
CA PRO A 663 -16.70 23.12 -6.38
C PRO A 663 -15.48 22.21 -6.18
N HIS A 664 -15.20 21.38 -7.18
CA HIS A 664 -13.97 20.60 -7.27
C HIS A 664 -13.32 20.78 -8.63
N TYR A 665 -12.12 20.25 -8.81
CA TYR A 665 -11.31 20.48 -10.00
C TYR A 665 -10.89 19.16 -10.63
N ILE A 666 -10.71 19.17 -11.95
CA ILE A 666 -10.25 18.03 -12.74
C ILE A 666 -9.21 18.50 -13.77
N TYR A 667 -8.37 17.59 -14.25
CA TYR A 667 -7.47 17.84 -15.38
C TYR A 667 -7.91 17.06 -16.61
N LEU A 668 -7.81 17.67 -17.79
CA LEU A 668 -8.09 16.98 -19.07
C LEU A 668 -6.84 16.36 -19.72
N VAL A 669 -5.66 16.80 -19.31
CA VAL A 669 -4.38 16.18 -19.66
C VAL A 669 -3.63 15.91 -18.38
N SER A 670 -2.83 14.84 -18.32
CA SER A 670 -1.99 14.61 -17.14
C SER A 670 -1.09 15.83 -16.95
N SER A 671 -1.29 16.59 -15.88
CA SER A 671 -0.51 17.78 -15.59
C SER A 671 0.94 17.35 -15.38
N GLN A 672 1.80 17.62 -16.35
CA GLN A 672 3.23 17.45 -16.15
C GLN A 672 3.67 18.63 -15.31
N THR A 673 3.75 18.46 -13.99
CA THR A 673 4.65 19.30 -13.20
C THR A 673 6.02 19.20 -13.90
N PRO A 674 6.66 20.32 -14.27
CA PRO A 674 7.96 20.27 -14.95
C PRO A 674 8.93 19.40 -14.16
N VAL A 675 9.62 18.49 -14.84
CA VAL A 675 10.64 17.62 -14.22
C VAL A 675 12.00 18.05 -14.76
N ILE A 676 12.89 18.49 -13.88
CA ILE A 676 14.30 18.70 -14.26
C ILE A 676 14.91 17.31 -14.46
N ARG A 677 15.26 16.98 -15.71
CA ARG A 677 15.85 15.69 -16.05
C ARG A 677 17.36 15.73 -15.81
N SER A 678 17.85 14.93 -14.88
CA SER A 678 19.23 14.42 -14.95
C SER A 678 19.33 13.52 -16.19
N ASN A 679 20.41 13.66 -16.97
CA ASN A 679 20.68 12.78 -18.12
C ASN A 679 20.67 11.31 -17.67
N GLY A 680 19.59 10.56 -17.92
CA GLY A 680 19.55 9.17 -17.50
C GLY A 680 18.31 8.37 -17.82
N ASP A 681 17.11 8.80 -17.42
CA ASP A 681 15.96 7.88 -17.43
C ASP A 681 14.72 8.44 -18.14
N GLN A 682 14.30 7.70 -19.16
CA GLN A 682 13.01 7.81 -19.82
C GLN A 682 12.10 6.75 -19.17
N ASN A 683 11.24 7.13 -18.21
CA ASN A 683 9.91 6.52 -17.95
C ASN A 683 9.39 6.76 -16.53
N THR A 684 9.08 8.00 -16.19
CA THR A 684 8.29 8.26 -14.97
C THR A 684 7.32 9.42 -15.19
N THR A 685 6.13 9.10 -15.71
CA THR A 685 4.96 9.99 -15.61
C THR A 685 4.42 9.89 -14.18
N HIS A 686 4.67 10.90 -13.35
CA HIS A 686 4.23 10.89 -11.95
C HIS A 686 3.05 11.80 -11.69
N ASN A 687 2.07 11.24 -10.97
CA ASN A 687 0.78 11.82 -10.66
C ASN A 687 0.90 13.03 -9.73
N PRO A 688 0.12 14.11 -9.95
CA PRO A 688 -0.03 15.17 -8.95
C PRO A 688 -0.70 14.57 -7.70
N VAL A 689 -0.33 15.09 -6.52
CA VAL A 689 -0.80 14.60 -5.23
C VAL A 689 -2.33 14.54 -5.23
N ASN A 690 -2.88 13.35 -4.93
CA ASN A 690 -4.32 13.10 -4.82
C ASN A 690 -4.89 13.94 -3.65
N SER A 691 -5.25 15.18 -3.94
CA SER A 691 -5.92 16.08 -3.00
C SER A 691 -7.41 15.82 -3.08
N SER A 692 -8.13 15.97 -1.96
CA SER A 692 -9.60 15.84 -1.93
C SER A 692 -10.35 16.79 -2.89
N TYR A 693 -9.65 17.74 -3.52
CA TYR A 693 -10.19 18.73 -4.44
C TYR A 693 -9.95 18.38 -5.92
N ILE A 694 -8.98 17.50 -6.22
CA ILE A 694 -8.75 16.98 -7.57
C ILE A 694 -9.48 15.65 -7.66
N LYS A 695 -10.55 15.60 -8.44
CA LYS A 695 -11.40 14.41 -8.52
C LYS A 695 -10.90 13.51 -9.66
N GLY A 696 -9.92 12.66 -9.34
CA GLY A 696 -9.34 11.70 -10.29
C GLY A 696 -8.42 12.33 -11.35
N LEU A 697 -7.65 11.48 -12.02
CA LEU A 697 -6.72 11.87 -13.08
C LEU A 697 -7.22 11.41 -14.45
N PRO A 698 -6.88 12.15 -15.52
CA PRO A 698 -7.24 11.75 -16.87
C PRO A 698 -6.47 10.49 -17.28
N GLN A 699 -7.19 9.48 -17.77
CA GLN A 699 -6.65 8.18 -18.19
C GLN A 699 -6.92 7.93 -19.67
N HIS A 700 -5.98 7.24 -20.34
CA HIS A 700 -6.17 6.74 -21.70
C HIS A 700 -6.96 5.43 -21.68
N ARG A 701 -7.91 5.30 -22.60
CA ARG A 701 -8.66 4.06 -22.86
C ARG A 701 -8.10 3.33 -24.07
N ASP A 702 -8.24 2.01 -24.09
CA ASP A 702 -7.80 1.15 -25.21
C ASP A 702 -8.42 1.50 -26.56
N ASN A 703 -9.60 2.13 -26.55
CA ASN A 703 -10.31 2.58 -27.76
C ASN A 703 -9.88 3.99 -28.23
N GLY A 704 -8.78 4.53 -27.68
CA GLY A 704 -8.22 5.84 -28.05
C GLY A 704 -8.96 7.05 -27.48
N TRP A 705 -9.95 6.86 -26.61
CA TRP A 705 -10.60 7.94 -25.86
C TRP A 705 -9.88 8.22 -24.54
N MET A 706 -10.11 9.40 -23.97
CA MET A 706 -9.70 9.77 -22.62
C MET A 706 -10.88 9.68 -21.67
N GLU A 707 -10.60 9.42 -20.39
CA GLU A 707 -11.60 9.50 -19.33
C GLU A 707 -11.08 10.25 -18.10
N VAL A 708 -11.97 10.96 -17.41
CA VAL A 708 -11.67 11.57 -16.10
C VAL A 708 -12.90 11.53 -15.22
N GLN A 709 -12.74 11.25 -13.94
CA GLN A 709 -13.85 11.28 -12.99
C GLN A 709 -14.31 12.72 -12.77
N ILE A 710 -15.62 12.99 -12.81
CA ILE A 710 -16.17 14.34 -12.67
C ILE A 710 -17.23 14.44 -11.57
N TRP A 711 -17.74 13.31 -11.07
CA TRP A 711 -18.74 13.31 -10.02
C TRP A 711 -18.80 11.94 -9.34
N GLU A 712 -19.41 11.90 -8.16
CA GLU A 712 -19.68 10.66 -7.42
C GLU A 712 -21.01 10.82 -6.69
N PHE A 713 -21.78 9.75 -6.62
CA PHE A 713 -23.04 9.73 -5.89
C PHE A 713 -23.30 8.32 -5.36
N GLN A 714 -24.08 8.23 -4.28
CA GLN A 714 -24.53 6.96 -3.73
C GLN A 714 -25.98 6.70 -4.15
N THR A 715 -26.27 5.48 -4.59
CA THR A 715 -27.64 5.07 -4.90
C THR A 715 -28.36 4.62 -3.62
N ALA A 716 -29.53 5.20 -3.35
CA ALA A 716 -30.41 4.74 -2.27
C ALA A 716 -31.33 3.61 -2.77
N THR A 717 -32.13 3.01 -1.88
CA THR A 717 -33.20 2.05 -2.24
C THR A 717 -34.43 2.72 -2.87
N THR A 718 -34.41 4.03 -3.03
CA THR A 718 -35.53 4.83 -3.56
C THR A 718 -35.74 4.61 -5.06
N THR A 719 -37.00 4.60 -5.50
CA THR A 719 -37.40 4.45 -6.90
C THR A 719 -37.41 5.77 -7.69
N GLU A 720 -36.65 6.78 -7.24
CA GLU A 720 -36.63 8.11 -7.86
C GLU A 720 -35.48 8.26 -8.87
N MET A 721 -35.72 9.09 -9.90
CA MET A 721 -34.68 9.46 -10.86
C MET A 721 -33.60 10.29 -10.16
N ILE A 722 -32.32 9.98 -10.40
CA ILE A 722 -31.20 10.68 -9.78
C ILE A 722 -30.84 11.90 -10.65
N PRO A 723 -31.04 13.14 -10.17
CA PRO A 723 -30.72 14.32 -10.95
C PRO A 723 -29.21 14.57 -10.99
N MET A 724 -28.67 14.78 -12.19
CA MET A 724 -27.29 15.19 -12.42
C MET A 724 -27.29 16.57 -13.07
N ARG A 725 -26.67 17.55 -12.40
CA ARG A 725 -26.41 18.89 -12.93
C ARG A 725 -24.99 19.28 -12.60
N LEU A 726 -24.16 19.37 -13.63
CA LEU A 726 -22.76 19.74 -13.54
C LEU A 726 -22.48 20.90 -14.49
N ASP A 727 -21.75 21.89 -14.02
CA ASP A 727 -21.24 23.00 -14.82
C ASP A 727 -19.72 22.94 -14.82
N LEU A 728 -19.12 22.79 -16.01
CA LEU A 728 -17.69 22.66 -16.20
C LEU A 728 -17.16 23.92 -16.89
N THR A 729 -16.22 24.59 -16.24
CA THR A 729 -15.68 25.90 -16.69
C THR A 729 -14.17 25.95 -16.59
N THR A 730 -13.52 26.65 -17.51
CA THR A 730 -12.08 26.91 -17.42
C THR A 730 -11.77 27.86 -16.26
N CYS A 731 -10.64 27.63 -15.61
CA CYS A 731 -10.15 28.47 -14.51
C CYS A 731 -9.44 29.74 -15.00
N GLY A 732 -9.13 29.84 -16.30
CA GLY A 732 -8.43 30.97 -16.93
C GLY A 732 -9.21 31.53 -18.13
N SER A 733 -8.53 32.32 -18.98
CA SER A 733 -9.12 32.90 -20.20
C SER A 733 -9.08 31.97 -21.42
N GLU A 734 -8.69 30.71 -21.22
CA GLU A 734 -8.50 29.73 -22.29
C GLU A 734 -9.85 29.12 -22.69
N THR A 735 -9.99 28.81 -23.98
CA THR A 735 -11.19 28.20 -24.56
C THR A 735 -11.06 26.68 -24.57
N LEU A 736 -12.18 25.95 -24.46
CA LEU A 736 -12.20 24.49 -24.63
C LEU A 736 -12.42 24.08 -26.09
N SER A 737 -12.14 24.99 -27.02
CA SER A 737 -12.33 24.76 -28.45
C SER A 737 -11.59 23.51 -28.92
N GLY A 738 -12.31 22.58 -29.53
CA GLY A 738 -11.75 21.30 -30.03
C GLY A 738 -11.79 20.15 -29.01
N LEU A 739 -12.39 20.36 -27.82
CA LEU A 739 -12.72 19.28 -26.89
C LEU A 739 -13.93 18.51 -27.43
N ILE A 740 -13.73 17.23 -27.77
CA ILE A 740 -14.78 16.34 -28.25
C ILE A 740 -15.26 15.47 -27.10
N ILE A 741 -16.56 15.44 -26.83
CA ILE A 741 -17.17 14.65 -25.76
C ILE A 741 -18.06 13.57 -26.37
N GLU A 742 -17.78 12.32 -26.01
CA GLU A 742 -18.60 11.16 -26.39
C GLU A 742 -19.82 11.01 -25.48
N GLY A 743 -19.62 11.23 -24.18
CA GLY A 743 -20.67 11.03 -23.19
C GLY A 743 -20.15 10.98 -21.76
N VAL A 744 -20.98 10.48 -20.86
CA VAL A 744 -20.63 10.22 -19.45
C VAL A 744 -20.93 8.79 -19.07
N GLU A 745 -20.01 8.15 -18.36
CA GLU A 745 -20.10 6.75 -17.92
C GLU A 745 -20.16 6.66 -16.39
N PHE A 746 -21.09 5.85 -15.88
CA PHE A 746 -21.30 5.58 -14.46
C PHE A 746 -20.78 4.18 -14.13
N ARG A 747 -19.75 4.10 -13.30
CA ARG A 747 -19.17 2.83 -12.83
C ARG A 747 -19.26 2.73 -11.30
N PRO A 748 -19.55 1.54 -10.75
CA PRO A 748 -19.42 1.25 -9.33
C PRO A 748 -18.00 1.55 -8.82
N VAL A 749 -17.89 2.03 -7.58
CA VAL A 749 -16.63 2.29 -6.85
C VAL A 749 -16.34 1.16 -5.89
#